data_AF-A0A845L5J1-F1
#
_entry.id   AF-A0A845L5J1-F1
#
_cell.length_a   1.000
_cell.length_b   1.000
_cell.length_c   1.000
_cell.angle_alpha   90.00
_cell.angle_beta   90.00
_cell.angle_gamma   90.00
#
_symmetry.space_group_name_H-M   'P 1'
#
loop_
_entity.id
_entity.type
_entity.pdbx_description
1 polymer ?
#
loop_
_entity_poly.entity_id
_entity_poly.type
_entity_poly.pdbx_seq_one_letter_code
_entity_poly.pdbx_strand_id
1 'polypeptide(L)'
;MHPFYRANQSSRKTAALVMAFLLLWSFCLPLFTAHAASGDPSVQAGQLAGKAVDFIHNKASSGEPVDGYTAAALIAAKEDLSAAKWTPPYSLSVQKQRIAEADALTIGSELGSKNNLITYLLANQNADGSFGPFANEYGSKVSLEALARLKSDVPAGPLKERVEQAIAKGVAFLRERYVQSVETYSNAGFASFDARFVSALALAGEDLTQAHWLKNGKTLREQAVADAVYAADHPGGKSVTELSKHLTALSQLDPSHAKISVLAEAIRNQKQTVGDSVYFGASLYEDTAVLQALGQCNQMGDVDPAKALSYINRFRAAHSDDWGAPAGFAYGSYSPKEPELTAQVLAALSGFTAGAGISGAIHDIQTYLKSIQHKDTAAIPVSGDSTTATAETLIALKRLGLTYTQYGGDEGEWSKAPRVKPMALSLLAMQALQEQNRANKLADLLLARHTAQAGFSNSIYSDSWAYLALEETGKIAAIKEDARACLLSKQQQNAPNKGAWGESFDGVFYADFLATAQAIRAMKGLPRMDGDAAVQQAITDGLAYLKSKQQADGGFGGVFDDPVVDTAEMIVTMKKLGLNPAELKNSNQQSPVDWMLTKALNDDGSFGGSKNVFGATEALTAYQALGSPPSGSGSSAGGSSGGGTPAQDDAAQVSLAVIGKSGEKLFGPATVTARRDGRWGITALGTLEGAGLSYSEGSGFVTSIAGQANQGMAGWMYKVNDVTPMAPAKDQAVKSGDKVIWWYSVDMNNPGPTWSDVISGKSLASGAQSANTVPSGVTEQNSRFPKALQASDQAIKALERLKKEVASTALAQENPIDALGNDGLALVVSGEFQPLTEAAYQQQQRELADNRVSLQQEVKADQGAVITDAKGEVALAAPAKALSRDMKLTIQETAHPPATEQSAQQAPAGFQFLSSLYRFGPDGTTFAEPVTIALRVALPPLVSPEDVTLAVFDTKAKGWVTVPAVYDAAKGVFLTQLRHFSDYAVLAREMPEALPAMAKVQDSFADLAGFDWAAESIRRLSEVDILRGVAPGRFEPSRTVTRAEFAALLVRSRQLPASGKANFRDVQAGDWFAPIVAAAAEAGIVNGDPDGAFRPNEPDHPGRDGRHVRQIAPVAAGRYGRGALHRSGSDFNLGAPLGRPSGQERPAARI
;
A
#
# COMPACT_ATOMS: atom_id res chain seq x y z
N MET A 1 -100.35 8.66 -9.89
CA MET A 1 -100.79 7.47 -9.12
C MET A 1 -99.86 7.32 -7.92
N HIS A 2 -100.34 7.66 -6.72
CA HIS A 2 -99.79 7.19 -5.44
C HIS A 2 -100.49 5.86 -5.06
N PRO A 3 -100.18 5.13 -3.95
CA PRO A 3 -99.13 5.23 -2.91
C PRO A 3 -98.51 3.83 -2.56
N PHE A 4 -97.50 3.63 -1.68
CA PHE A 4 -97.53 3.57 -0.19
C PHE A 4 -96.06 3.34 0.31
N TYR A 5 -95.50 4.18 1.21
CA TYR A 5 -95.42 4.08 2.70
C TYR A 5 -94.37 3.07 3.24
N ARG A 6 -93.23 3.53 3.78
CA ARG A 6 -92.92 3.95 5.19
C ARG A 6 -92.45 2.78 6.07
N ALA A 7 -91.21 2.85 6.59
CA ALA A 7 -90.88 3.29 7.97
C ALA A 7 -90.80 2.07 8.93
N ASN A 8 -89.95 1.96 9.95
CA ASN A 8 -88.80 2.70 10.47
C ASN A 8 -88.27 1.86 11.67
N GLN A 9 -87.04 2.16 12.09
CA GLN A 9 -86.56 2.09 13.48
C GLN A 9 -86.24 0.75 14.17
N SER A 10 -84.92 0.60 14.39
CA SER A 10 -84.27 0.53 15.71
C SER A 10 -84.41 -0.78 16.50
N SER A 11 -83.43 -1.30 17.23
CA SER A 11 -82.08 -0.87 17.53
C SER A 11 -81.38 -2.07 18.18
N ARG A 12 -80.07 -2.21 17.93
CA ARG A 12 -79.06 -2.71 18.88
C ARG A 12 -79.31 -4.10 19.52
N LYS A 13 -78.39 -5.04 19.27
CA LYS A 13 -77.18 -5.24 20.07
C LYS A 13 -76.42 -6.49 19.59
N THR A 14 -75.11 -6.42 19.79
CA THR A 14 -74.18 -7.55 20.00
C THR A 14 -73.94 -8.51 18.84
N ALA A 15 -72.92 -8.14 18.06
CA ALA A 15 -71.67 -8.88 17.92
C ALA A 15 -71.75 -10.42 17.97
N ALA A 16 -71.30 -10.97 16.83
CA ALA A 16 -70.48 -12.16 16.70
C ALA A 16 -71.20 -13.48 16.95
N LEU A 17 -71.38 -14.24 15.89
CA LEU A 17 -70.53 -15.40 15.62
C LEU A 17 -70.97 -16.05 14.29
N VAL A 18 -70.02 -16.62 13.56
CA VAL A 18 -70.18 -17.68 12.53
C VAL A 18 -70.32 -17.33 11.03
N MET A 19 -70.10 -16.12 10.52
CA MET A 19 -69.84 -15.99 9.05
C MET A 19 -68.71 -15.01 8.70
N ALA A 20 -67.60 -15.17 9.41
CA ALA A 20 -66.28 -14.76 8.95
C ALA A 20 -65.56 -16.01 8.45
N PHE A 21 -65.85 -16.44 7.21
CA PHE A 21 -64.92 -17.22 6.39
C PHE A 21 -65.43 -17.16 4.95
N LEU A 22 -64.57 -16.69 4.04
CA LEU A 22 -64.76 -16.58 2.58
C LEU A 22 -65.47 -15.29 2.11
N LEU A 23 -64.68 -14.23 1.93
CA LEU A 23 -64.53 -13.49 0.66
C LEU A 23 -63.82 -12.15 0.91
N LEU A 24 -62.49 -12.17 0.90
CA LEU A 24 -61.62 -11.01 0.78
C LEU A 24 -60.62 -11.33 -0.34
N TRP A 25 -60.64 -10.56 -1.43
CA TRP A 25 -59.44 -9.90 -1.98
C TRP A 25 -59.73 -9.01 -3.19
N SER A 26 -59.08 -7.83 -3.13
CA SER A 26 -58.67 -6.89 -4.19
C SER A 26 -59.62 -5.80 -4.65
N PHE A 27 -59.21 -4.53 -4.77
CA PHE A 27 -58.14 -3.70 -4.17
C PHE A 27 -58.43 -2.26 -4.69
N CYS A 28 -58.39 -1.25 -3.83
CA CYS A 28 -58.52 0.17 -4.18
C CYS A 28 -57.12 0.83 -4.08
N LEU A 29 -56.71 1.59 -5.09
CA LEU A 29 -55.53 2.48 -5.09
C LEU A 29 -56.01 3.91 -5.37
N PRO A 30 -55.59 4.94 -4.60
CA PRO A 30 -55.66 6.31 -5.04
C PRO A 30 -54.29 6.83 -5.53
N LEU A 31 -54.37 7.68 -6.55
CA LEU A 31 -53.31 8.39 -7.24
C LEU A 31 -52.45 9.26 -6.29
N PHE A 32 -51.14 9.11 -6.35
CA PHE A 32 -50.18 10.17 -6.02
C PHE A 32 -49.52 10.64 -7.31
N THR A 33 -49.77 11.89 -7.68
CA THR A 33 -49.10 12.61 -8.76
C THR A 33 -47.66 12.93 -8.36
N ALA A 34 -46.68 12.38 -9.08
CA ALA A 34 -45.30 12.84 -9.03
C ALA A 34 -45.23 14.28 -9.56
N HIS A 35 -44.68 15.20 -8.76
CA HIS A 35 -44.20 16.48 -9.26
C HIS A 35 -43.00 16.20 -10.16
N ALA A 36 -43.20 16.26 -11.48
CA ALA A 36 -42.12 16.39 -12.44
C ALA A 36 -41.49 17.77 -12.22
N ALA A 37 -40.26 17.82 -11.74
CA ALA A 37 -39.45 19.02 -11.82
C ALA A 37 -39.16 19.29 -13.30
N SER A 38 -39.89 20.23 -13.89
CA SER A 38 -39.68 20.75 -15.23
C SER A 38 -38.44 21.67 -15.26
N GLY A 39 -37.26 21.11 -14.98
CA GLY A 39 -35.99 21.79 -15.17
C GLY A 39 -35.51 21.61 -16.61
N ASP A 40 -34.95 22.66 -17.20
CA ASP A 40 -34.21 22.56 -18.45
C ASP A 40 -33.05 21.55 -18.29
N PRO A 41 -32.94 20.50 -19.12
CA PRO A 41 -31.87 19.51 -19.04
C PRO A 41 -30.45 20.10 -19.01
N SER A 42 -30.26 21.29 -19.61
CA SER A 42 -28.99 22.00 -19.58
C SER A 42 -28.64 22.56 -18.18
N VAL A 43 -29.64 23.01 -17.42
CA VAL A 43 -29.47 23.49 -16.05
C VAL A 43 -29.12 22.32 -15.11
N GLN A 44 -29.79 21.19 -15.28
CA GLN A 44 -29.49 19.98 -14.52
C GLN A 44 -28.08 19.45 -14.82
N ALA A 45 -27.67 19.43 -16.09
CA ALA A 45 -26.31 19.07 -16.47
C ALA A 45 -25.26 19.98 -15.79
N GLY A 46 -25.50 21.30 -15.75
CA GLY A 46 -24.61 22.25 -15.06
C GLY A 46 -24.45 21.98 -13.57
N GLN A 47 -25.53 21.61 -12.87
CA GLN A 47 -25.48 21.23 -11.45
C GLN A 47 -24.68 19.93 -11.23
N LEU A 48 -24.85 18.95 -12.11
CA LEU A 48 -24.14 17.68 -12.05
C LEU A 48 -22.65 17.84 -12.38
N ALA A 49 -22.29 18.75 -13.29
CA ALA A 49 -20.91 19.13 -13.56
C ALA A 49 -20.21 19.68 -12.31
N GLY A 50 -20.88 20.54 -11.54
CA GLY A 50 -20.35 21.05 -10.26
C GLY A 50 -20.08 19.93 -9.25
N LYS A 51 -20.99 18.96 -9.13
CA LYS A 51 -20.79 17.78 -8.27
C LYS A 51 -19.62 16.91 -8.72
N ALA A 52 -19.41 16.75 -10.02
CA ALA A 52 -18.25 16.00 -10.55
C ALA A 52 -16.94 16.69 -10.18
N VAL A 53 -16.88 18.03 -10.30
CA VAL A 53 -15.72 18.83 -9.87
C VAL A 53 -15.43 18.64 -8.38
N ASP A 54 -16.45 18.69 -7.52
CA ASP A 54 -16.28 18.51 -6.07
C ASP A 54 -15.79 17.11 -5.73
N PHE A 55 -16.31 16.08 -6.39
CA PHE A 55 -15.85 14.71 -6.22
C PHE A 55 -14.38 14.55 -6.63
N ILE A 56 -13.99 15.09 -7.79
CA ILE A 56 -12.59 15.07 -8.25
C ILE A 56 -11.68 15.78 -7.25
N HIS A 57 -12.09 16.95 -6.73
CA HIS A 57 -11.33 17.68 -5.72
C HIS A 57 -11.14 16.87 -4.43
N ASN A 58 -12.18 16.20 -3.94
CA ASN A 58 -12.11 15.37 -2.72
C ASN A 58 -11.14 14.19 -2.91
N LYS A 59 -11.20 13.51 -4.06
CA LYS A 59 -10.29 12.42 -4.40
C LYS A 59 -8.84 12.90 -4.55
N ALA A 60 -8.63 14.02 -5.24
CA ALA A 60 -7.32 14.65 -5.36
C ALA A 60 -6.73 15.03 -4.00
N SER A 61 -7.55 15.56 -3.10
CA SER A 61 -7.15 15.92 -1.73
C SER A 61 -6.81 14.69 -0.87
N SER A 62 -7.40 13.53 -1.19
CA SER A 62 -7.05 12.23 -0.58
C SER A 62 -5.84 11.54 -1.21
N GLY A 63 -5.20 12.15 -2.20
CA GLY A 63 -3.97 11.66 -2.83
C GLY A 63 -4.16 10.95 -4.17
N GLU A 64 -5.37 10.87 -4.72
CA GLU A 64 -5.59 10.33 -6.07
C GLU A 64 -5.04 11.32 -7.13
N PRO A 65 -4.23 10.88 -8.11
CA PRO A 65 -3.59 11.79 -9.04
C PRO A 65 -4.58 12.43 -10.02
N VAL A 66 -4.37 13.71 -10.32
CA VAL A 66 -5.07 14.44 -11.39
C VAL A 66 -4.20 14.44 -12.64
N ASP A 67 -4.59 13.67 -13.65
CA ASP A 67 -3.86 13.57 -14.91
C ASP A 67 -4.11 14.77 -15.84
N GLY A 68 -3.44 14.76 -17.01
CA GLY A 68 -3.53 15.88 -17.95
C GLY A 68 -4.91 16.07 -18.60
N TYR A 69 -5.66 14.99 -18.82
CA TYR A 69 -7.02 15.06 -19.35
C TYR A 69 -8.00 15.63 -18.32
N THR A 70 -7.91 15.15 -17.08
CA THR A 70 -8.70 15.68 -15.96
C THR A 70 -8.40 17.16 -15.73
N ALA A 71 -7.12 17.56 -15.76
CA ALA A 71 -6.75 18.97 -15.66
C ALA A 71 -7.39 19.81 -16.78
N ALA A 72 -7.37 19.35 -18.03
CA ALA A 72 -8.02 20.03 -19.15
C ALA A 72 -9.54 20.14 -18.97
N ALA A 73 -10.21 19.07 -18.51
CA ALA A 73 -11.65 19.06 -18.24
C ALA A 73 -12.05 20.04 -17.11
N LEU A 74 -11.25 20.11 -16.04
CA LEU A 74 -11.45 21.06 -14.93
C LEU A 74 -11.27 22.51 -15.39
N ILE A 75 -10.25 22.80 -16.21
CA ILE A 75 -10.05 24.15 -16.79
C ILE A 75 -11.21 24.52 -17.72
N ALA A 76 -11.71 23.57 -18.52
CA ALA A 76 -12.92 23.76 -19.31
C ALA A 76 -14.15 24.06 -18.42
N ALA A 77 -14.18 23.49 -17.21
CA ALA A 77 -15.18 23.78 -16.17
C ALA A 77 -14.97 25.13 -15.46
N LYS A 78 -13.95 25.91 -15.87
CA LYS A 78 -13.56 27.20 -15.26
C LYS A 78 -12.93 27.08 -13.87
N GLU A 79 -12.36 25.93 -13.52
CA GLU A 79 -11.56 25.79 -12.31
C GLU A 79 -10.18 26.43 -12.48
N ASP A 80 -9.72 27.13 -11.43
CA ASP A 80 -8.35 27.64 -11.33
C ASP A 80 -7.47 26.62 -10.60
N LEU A 81 -6.70 25.85 -11.37
CA LEU A 81 -5.83 24.79 -10.83
C LEU A 81 -4.59 25.32 -10.09
N SER A 82 -4.38 26.63 -10.02
CA SER A 82 -3.39 27.27 -9.14
C SER A 82 -3.94 27.60 -7.75
N ALA A 83 -5.26 27.60 -7.58
CA ALA A 83 -5.91 28.00 -6.34
C ALA A 83 -5.65 27.01 -5.20
N ALA A 84 -5.82 27.48 -3.96
CA ALA A 84 -5.64 26.68 -2.75
C ALA A 84 -6.52 25.42 -2.74
N LYS A 85 -7.71 25.46 -3.36
CA LYS A 85 -8.58 24.30 -3.59
C LYS A 85 -7.83 23.15 -4.29
N TRP A 86 -7.02 23.45 -5.29
CA TRP A 86 -6.27 22.45 -6.06
C TRP A 86 -4.84 22.27 -5.58
N THR A 87 -4.58 22.61 -4.33
CA THR A 87 -3.27 22.47 -3.68
C THR A 87 -3.43 21.61 -2.43
N PRO A 88 -3.17 20.29 -2.52
CA PRO A 88 -3.24 19.41 -1.37
C PRO A 88 -2.30 19.88 -0.25
N PRO A 89 -2.63 19.62 1.03
CA PRO A 89 -1.76 19.96 2.15
C PRO A 89 -0.34 19.43 1.92
N TYR A 90 0.66 20.31 2.07
CA TYR A 90 2.09 19.99 1.90
C TYR A 90 2.49 19.50 0.50
N SER A 91 1.69 19.78 -0.54
CA SER A 91 1.98 19.44 -1.94
C SER A 91 1.91 20.65 -2.87
N LEU A 92 2.34 20.45 -4.12
CA LEU A 92 2.17 21.42 -5.19
C LEU A 92 0.72 21.56 -5.64
N SER A 93 0.38 22.72 -6.19
CA SER A 93 -0.86 22.88 -6.95
C SER A 93 -0.87 21.95 -8.17
N VAL A 94 -2.04 21.46 -8.57
CA VAL A 94 -2.20 20.62 -9.76
C VAL A 94 -1.56 21.27 -10.98
N GLN A 95 -1.74 22.59 -11.19
CA GLN A 95 -1.12 23.30 -12.30
C GLN A 95 0.42 23.17 -12.31
N LYS A 96 1.07 23.39 -11.16
CA LYS A 96 2.54 23.27 -11.07
C LYS A 96 3.01 21.85 -11.34
N GLN A 97 2.29 20.84 -10.86
CA GLN A 97 2.59 19.44 -11.15
C GLN A 97 2.51 19.13 -12.64
N ARG A 98 1.45 19.58 -13.34
CA ARG A 98 1.27 19.35 -14.78
C ARG A 98 2.37 20.02 -15.61
N ILE A 99 2.78 21.24 -15.23
CA ILE A 99 3.88 21.95 -15.91
C ILE A 99 5.21 21.21 -15.72
N ALA A 100 5.53 20.80 -14.49
CA ALA A 100 6.76 20.06 -14.20
C ALA A 100 6.80 18.71 -14.93
N GLU A 101 5.67 18.00 -15.01
CA GLU A 101 5.58 16.76 -15.78
C GLU A 101 5.79 17.00 -17.28
N ALA A 102 5.16 18.02 -17.86
CA ALA A 102 5.35 18.36 -19.28
C ALA A 102 6.82 18.66 -19.61
N ASP A 103 7.49 19.48 -18.79
CA ASP A 103 8.91 19.78 -18.96
C ASP A 103 9.78 18.52 -18.84
N ALA A 104 9.46 17.64 -17.88
CA ALA A 104 10.15 16.37 -17.71
C ALA A 104 9.92 15.39 -18.88
N LEU A 105 8.76 15.41 -19.54
CA LEU A 105 8.48 14.55 -20.69
C LEU A 105 9.22 14.99 -21.96
N THR A 106 9.48 16.29 -22.13
CA THR A 106 10.08 16.82 -23.37
C THR A 106 11.60 16.95 -23.33
N ILE A 107 12.19 17.08 -22.16
CA ILE A 107 13.61 17.43 -22.04
C ILE A 107 14.57 16.37 -22.61
N GLY A 108 14.25 15.08 -22.48
CA GLY A 108 15.10 14.00 -23.01
C GLY A 108 15.23 14.04 -24.53
N SER A 109 14.14 14.37 -25.22
CA SER A 109 14.14 14.55 -26.67
C SER A 109 14.81 15.84 -27.15
N GLU A 110 14.90 16.87 -26.31
CA GLU A 110 15.70 18.07 -26.62
C GLU A 110 17.20 17.78 -26.55
N LEU A 111 17.61 16.78 -25.77
CA LEU A 111 19.00 16.58 -25.34
C LEU A 111 19.66 15.27 -25.79
N GLY A 112 18.92 14.24 -26.21
CA GLY A 112 19.56 12.95 -26.57
C GLY A 112 18.68 11.82 -27.10
N SER A 113 17.41 11.71 -26.66
CA SER A 113 16.28 10.94 -27.26
C SER A 113 15.37 10.32 -26.18
N LYS A 114 15.90 9.99 -24.99
CA LYS A 114 15.13 9.45 -23.84
C LYS A 114 15.29 10.28 -22.57
N ASN A 115 14.35 10.12 -21.64
CA ASN A 115 14.44 10.69 -20.31
C ASN A 115 15.27 9.80 -19.39
N ASN A 116 16.08 10.38 -18.53
CA ASN A 116 16.84 9.69 -17.50
C ASN A 116 16.86 10.54 -16.23
N LEU A 117 17.52 10.04 -15.18
CA LEU A 117 17.61 10.74 -13.90
C LEU A 117 18.23 12.15 -14.04
N ILE A 118 19.20 12.33 -14.96
CA ILE A 118 19.86 13.64 -15.20
C ILE A 118 18.86 14.59 -15.85
N THR A 119 18.18 14.17 -16.91
CA THR A 119 17.23 15.03 -17.62
C THR A 119 16.06 15.42 -16.72
N TYR A 120 15.62 14.54 -15.81
CA TYR A 120 14.61 14.90 -14.80
C TYR A 120 15.06 16.06 -13.90
N LEU A 121 16.30 16.02 -13.39
CA LEU A 121 16.84 17.13 -12.59
C LEU A 121 16.92 18.42 -13.40
N LEU A 122 17.32 18.34 -14.67
CA LEU A 122 17.39 19.51 -15.55
C LEU A 122 16.01 20.11 -15.85
N ALA A 123 14.96 19.28 -15.96
CA ALA A 123 13.59 19.74 -16.18
C ALA A 123 12.99 20.39 -14.93
N ASN A 124 13.44 19.99 -13.75
CA ASN A 124 12.98 20.54 -12.48
C ASN A 124 13.89 21.66 -11.94
N GLN A 125 14.75 22.25 -12.78
CA GLN A 125 15.48 23.46 -12.41
C GLN A 125 14.61 24.70 -12.67
N ASN A 126 14.41 25.49 -11.63
CA ASN A 126 13.65 26.73 -11.68
C ASN A 126 14.46 27.87 -12.33
N ALA A 127 13.76 28.94 -12.71
CA ALA A 127 14.37 30.10 -13.36
C ALA A 127 15.43 30.81 -12.49
N ASP A 128 15.26 30.79 -11.16
CA ASP A 128 16.19 31.34 -10.18
C ASP A 128 17.42 30.44 -9.93
N GLY A 129 17.47 29.25 -10.53
CA GLY A 129 18.55 28.28 -10.40
C GLY A 129 18.36 27.24 -9.29
N SER A 130 17.33 27.37 -8.45
CA SER A 130 16.96 26.33 -7.49
C SER A 130 16.46 25.06 -8.19
N PHE A 131 16.50 23.93 -7.49
CA PHE A 131 15.97 22.66 -8.00
C PHE A 131 14.73 22.23 -7.22
N GLY A 132 13.83 21.60 -7.95
CA GLY A 132 12.61 21.02 -7.44
C GLY A 132 11.49 22.04 -7.20
N PRO A 133 10.26 21.55 -7.08
CA PRO A 133 9.06 22.37 -6.93
C PRO A 133 9.02 23.28 -5.70
N PHE A 134 9.71 22.90 -4.63
CA PHE A 134 9.76 23.70 -3.40
C PHE A 134 10.84 24.80 -3.44
N ALA A 135 11.70 24.82 -4.46
CA ALA A 135 12.77 25.81 -4.63
C ALA A 135 13.59 26.05 -3.36
N ASN A 136 13.81 24.99 -2.56
CA ASN A 136 14.44 25.08 -1.26
C ASN A 136 15.94 24.77 -1.33
N GLU A 137 16.67 25.15 -0.29
CA GLU A 137 18.13 25.01 -0.22
C GLU A 137 18.57 23.54 -0.18
N TYR A 138 17.80 22.67 0.48
CA TYR A 138 18.14 21.25 0.62
C TYR A 138 18.07 20.51 -0.72
N GLY A 139 16.92 20.55 -1.41
CA GLY A 139 16.78 19.94 -2.73
C GLY A 139 17.79 20.50 -3.72
N SER A 140 18.02 21.81 -3.68
CA SER A 140 18.99 22.49 -4.57
C SER A 140 20.44 22.04 -4.36
N LYS A 141 20.90 21.90 -3.10
CA LYS A 141 22.28 21.46 -2.85
C LYS A 141 22.52 20.00 -3.22
N VAL A 142 21.54 19.12 -3.01
CA VAL A 142 21.63 17.69 -3.40
C VAL A 142 21.68 17.54 -4.92
N SER A 143 20.79 18.24 -5.64
CA SER A 143 20.80 18.22 -7.11
C SER A 143 22.06 18.84 -7.71
N LEU A 144 22.55 19.94 -7.15
CA LEU A 144 23.82 20.54 -7.57
C LEU A 144 24.98 19.56 -7.37
N GLU A 145 25.05 18.91 -6.21
CA GLU A 145 26.07 17.91 -5.93
C GLU A 145 26.02 16.75 -6.93
N ALA A 146 24.82 16.22 -7.22
CA ALA A 146 24.63 15.16 -8.20
C ALA A 146 25.17 15.58 -9.58
N LEU A 147 24.70 16.69 -10.14
CA LEU A 147 25.13 17.17 -11.46
C LEU A 147 26.64 17.46 -11.49
N ALA A 148 27.18 18.07 -10.44
CA ALA A 148 28.60 18.40 -10.35
C ALA A 148 29.50 17.16 -10.33
N ARG A 149 29.09 16.07 -9.67
CA ARG A 149 29.82 14.79 -9.65
C ARG A 149 29.84 14.09 -11.00
N LEU A 150 28.83 14.33 -11.83
CA LEU A 150 28.61 13.63 -13.10
C LEU A 150 29.09 14.44 -14.30
N LYS A 151 29.37 15.74 -14.15
CA LYS A 151 29.68 16.66 -15.26
C LYS A 151 30.79 16.17 -16.20
N SER A 152 31.78 15.44 -15.67
CA SER A 152 32.89 14.87 -16.44
C SER A 152 32.51 13.62 -17.24
N ASP A 153 31.45 12.91 -16.81
CA ASP A 153 31.00 11.67 -17.44
C ASP A 153 30.09 11.93 -18.64
N VAL A 154 29.41 13.08 -18.65
CA VAL A 154 28.45 13.44 -19.70
C VAL A 154 29.21 13.69 -21.02
N PRO A 155 28.83 13.02 -22.12
CA PRO A 155 29.50 13.17 -23.41
C PRO A 155 29.32 14.59 -23.96
N ALA A 156 30.27 15.05 -24.76
CA ALA A 156 30.20 16.36 -25.40
C ALA A 156 28.93 16.49 -26.27
N GLY A 157 28.23 17.62 -26.15
CA GLY A 157 26.98 17.89 -26.87
C GLY A 157 26.01 18.73 -26.05
N PRO A 158 24.76 18.92 -26.54
CA PRO A 158 23.75 19.78 -25.92
C PRO A 158 23.44 19.42 -24.47
N LEU A 159 23.42 18.12 -24.12
CA LEU A 159 23.21 17.68 -22.74
C LEU A 159 24.31 18.20 -21.80
N LYS A 160 25.58 18.12 -22.23
CA LYS A 160 26.71 18.59 -21.41
C LYS A 160 26.64 20.10 -21.20
N GLU A 161 26.39 20.86 -22.27
CA GLU A 161 26.20 22.31 -22.17
C GLU A 161 25.06 22.66 -21.20
N ARG A 162 23.96 21.90 -21.25
CA ARG A 162 22.82 22.11 -20.35
C ARG A 162 23.14 21.77 -18.90
N VAL A 163 23.89 20.69 -18.66
CA VAL A 163 24.38 20.32 -17.31
C VAL A 163 25.29 21.41 -16.76
N GLU A 164 26.24 21.91 -17.55
CA GLU A 164 27.16 22.98 -17.14
C GLU A 164 26.41 24.30 -16.83
N GLN A 165 25.44 24.66 -17.67
CA GLN A 165 24.55 25.80 -17.40
C GLN A 165 23.73 25.62 -16.12
N ALA A 166 23.19 24.42 -15.90
CA ALA A 166 22.40 24.12 -14.71
C ALA A 166 23.25 24.21 -13.44
N ILE A 167 24.49 23.70 -13.48
CA ILE A 167 25.46 23.84 -12.38
C ILE A 167 25.73 25.32 -12.10
N ALA A 168 26.01 26.12 -13.12
CA ALA A 168 26.29 27.56 -12.95
C ALA A 168 25.11 28.31 -12.30
N LYS A 169 23.87 28.00 -12.70
CA LYS A 169 22.65 28.57 -12.09
C LYS A 169 22.46 28.12 -10.64
N GLY A 170 22.67 26.84 -10.35
CA GLY A 170 22.57 26.31 -8.98
C GLY A 170 23.60 26.95 -8.04
N VAL A 171 24.83 27.14 -8.51
CA VAL A 171 25.87 27.90 -7.78
C VAL A 171 25.41 29.34 -7.53
N ALA A 172 24.88 30.02 -8.55
CA ALA A 172 24.40 31.39 -8.40
C ALA A 172 23.27 31.51 -7.36
N PHE A 173 22.29 30.61 -7.38
CA PHE A 173 21.20 30.55 -6.42
C PHE A 173 21.70 30.38 -4.98
N LEU A 174 22.54 29.37 -4.74
CA LEU A 174 23.10 29.08 -3.43
C LEU A 174 24.00 30.20 -2.91
N ARG A 175 24.77 30.84 -3.81
CA ARG A 175 25.58 32.01 -3.49
C ARG A 175 24.72 33.19 -3.05
N GLU A 176 23.66 33.50 -3.80
CA GLU A 176 22.77 34.60 -3.45
C GLU A 176 22.14 34.39 -2.06
N ARG A 177 21.65 33.18 -1.78
CA ARG A 177 21.13 32.80 -0.46
C ARG A 177 22.16 32.96 0.65
N TYR A 178 23.39 32.49 0.42
CA TYR A 178 24.46 32.64 1.40
C TYR A 178 24.76 34.12 1.67
N VAL A 179 24.93 34.94 0.61
CA VAL A 179 25.23 36.37 0.73
C VAL A 179 24.14 37.13 1.47
N GLN A 180 22.86 36.81 1.20
CA GLN A 180 21.72 37.49 1.83
C GLN A 180 21.43 37.04 3.27
N SER A 181 21.87 35.84 3.64
CA SER A 181 21.63 35.31 4.98
C SER A 181 22.57 35.93 6.03
N VAL A 182 22.13 35.97 7.29
CA VAL A 182 23.00 36.26 8.44
C VAL A 182 23.74 35.03 8.96
N GLU A 183 23.25 33.83 8.61
CA GLU A 183 23.85 32.57 9.05
C GLU A 183 25.21 32.34 8.40
N THR A 184 26.16 31.81 9.16
CA THR A 184 27.46 31.38 8.66
C THR A 184 27.49 29.88 8.47
N TYR A 185 28.56 29.37 7.86
CA TYR A 185 28.84 27.94 7.83
C TYR A 185 28.77 27.32 9.23
N SER A 186 28.11 26.18 9.34
CA SER A 186 28.04 25.40 10.59
C SER A 186 27.67 23.95 10.29
N ASN A 187 28.28 23.01 11.02
CA ASN A 187 27.88 21.60 11.00
C ASN A 187 27.03 21.20 12.21
N ALA A 188 26.75 22.14 13.11
CA ALA A 188 25.91 21.90 14.27
C ALA A 188 24.43 21.81 13.85
N GLY A 189 23.76 20.72 14.23
CA GLY A 189 22.33 20.51 13.96
C GLY A 189 21.99 20.52 12.46
N PHE A 190 20.87 21.18 12.13
CA PHE A 190 20.31 21.30 10.78
C PHE A 190 20.61 22.67 10.15
N ALA A 191 21.88 23.08 10.13
CA ALA A 191 22.27 24.35 9.50
C ALA A 191 22.03 24.34 7.97
N SER A 192 21.58 25.48 7.43
CA SER A 192 21.40 25.68 5.99
C SER A 192 22.71 25.55 5.21
N PHE A 193 23.78 26.14 5.74
CA PHE A 193 25.11 26.18 5.13
C PHE A 193 26.05 25.17 5.81
N ASP A 194 25.80 23.89 5.58
CA ASP A 194 26.55 22.78 6.15
C ASP A 194 27.64 22.23 5.22
N ALA A 195 28.31 21.15 5.64
CA ALA A 195 29.29 20.44 4.84
C ALA A 195 28.80 20.03 3.44
N ARG A 196 27.52 19.71 3.27
CA ARG A 196 26.97 19.32 1.97
C ARG A 196 26.86 20.52 1.03
N PHE A 197 26.48 21.69 1.56
CA PHE A 197 26.51 22.97 0.82
C PHE A 197 27.91 23.26 0.26
N VAL A 198 28.94 23.17 1.11
CA VAL A 198 30.34 23.36 0.72
C VAL A 198 30.81 22.30 -0.28
N SER A 199 30.49 21.04 -0.05
CA SER A 199 30.83 19.92 -0.95
C SER A 199 30.24 20.13 -2.35
N ALA A 200 28.96 20.50 -2.44
CA ALA A 200 28.27 20.74 -3.70
C ALA A 200 28.94 21.87 -4.52
N LEU A 201 29.26 23.00 -3.87
CA LEU A 201 29.93 24.13 -4.52
C LEU A 201 31.37 23.81 -4.95
N ALA A 202 32.13 23.13 -4.10
CA ALA A 202 33.50 22.71 -4.43
C ALA A 202 33.52 21.74 -5.63
N LEU A 203 32.61 20.76 -5.65
CA LEU A 203 32.44 19.84 -6.79
C LEU A 203 31.98 20.57 -8.06
N ALA A 204 31.13 21.60 -7.92
CA ALA A 204 30.72 22.44 -9.04
C ALA A 204 31.91 23.19 -9.66
N GLY A 205 32.98 23.41 -8.89
CA GLY A 205 34.18 24.14 -9.29
C GLY A 205 34.18 25.59 -8.85
N GLU A 206 33.32 25.96 -7.89
CA GLU A 206 33.30 27.31 -7.33
C GLU A 206 34.54 27.54 -6.45
N ASP A 207 35.20 28.69 -6.65
CA ASP A 207 36.28 29.13 -5.78
C ASP A 207 35.72 29.76 -4.50
N LEU A 208 35.71 28.98 -3.43
CA LEU A 208 35.18 29.36 -2.12
C LEU A 208 36.10 30.32 -1.33
N THR A 209 37.19 30.80 -1.93
CA THR A 209 38.07 31.85 -1.38
C THR A 209 37.70 33.26 -1.85
N GLN A 210 36.78 33.38 -2.80
CA GLN A 210 36.39 34.67 -3.37
C GLN A 210 35.68 35.56 -2.35
N ALA A 211 35.79 36.89 -2.55
CA ALA A 211 35.32 37.90 -1.60
C ALA A 211 33.81 37.83 -1.30
N HIS A 212 32.98 37.37 -2.25
CA HIS A 212 31.54 37.19 -2.02
C HIS A 212 31.19 36.04 -1.06
N TRP A 213 32.15 35.15 -0.76
CA TRP A 213 31.99 34.11 0.26
C TRP A 213 32.47 34.54 1.65
N LEU A 214 32.94 35.78 1.80
CA LEU A 214 33.47 36.33 3.05
C LEU A 214 32.34 36.64 4.04
N LYS A 215 32.37 36.01 5.22
CA LYS A 215 31.58 36.41 6.39
C LYS A 215 32.46 36.45 7.62
N ASN A 216 32.28 37.45 8.48
CA ASN A 216 33.03 37.60 9.73
C ASN A 216 34.56 37.53 9.54
N GLY A 217 35.07 38.07 8.42
CA GLY A 217 36.50 38.11 8.12
C GLY A 217 37.12 36.80 7.63
N LYS A 218 36.32 35.75 7.38
CA LYS A 218 36.78 34.49 6.79
C LYS A 218 35.95 34.13 5.56
N THR A 219 36.62 33.63 4.54
CA THR A 219 35.95 33.06 3.36
C THR A 219 35.27 31.73 3.74
N LEU A 220 34.31 31.28 2.94
CA LEU A 220 33.62 30.02 3.19
C LEU A 220 34.59 28.83 3.25
N ARG A 221 35.64 28.82 2.39
CA ARG A 221 36.71 27.81 2.45
C ARG A 221 37.48 27.88 3.77
N GLU A 222 37.95 29.06 4.15
CA GLU A 222 38.76 29.23 5.38
C GLU A 222 37.97 28.84 6.63
N GLN A 223 36.69 29.25 6.70
CA GLN A 223 35.82 28.90 7.82
C GLN A 223 35.60 27.38 7.89
N ALA A 224 35.24 26.73 6.79
CA ALA A 224 34.97 25.30 6.77
C ALA A 224 36.22 24.45 7.07
N VAL A 225 37.39 24.82 6.54
CA VAL A 225 38.66 24.15 6.86
C VAL A 225 39.04 24.37 8.32
N ALA A 226 38.97 25.61 8.83
CA ALA A 226 39.30 25.92 10.21
C ALA A 226 38.40 25.15 11.19
N ASP A 227 37.09 25.06 10.93
CA ASP A 227 36.16 24.32 11.77
C ASP A 227 36.42 22.81 11.73
N ALA A 228 36.76 22.25 10.57
CA ALA A 228 37.11 20.84 10.45
C ALA A 228 38.43 20.51 11.16
N VAL A 229 39.45 21.36 11.04
CA VAL A 229 40.73 21.22 11.78
C VAL A 229 40.48 21.33 13.28
N TYR A 230 39.69 22.30 13.72
CA TYR A 230 39.33 22.46 15.13
C TYR A 230 38.58 21.23 15.66
N ALA A 231 37.63 20.68 14.89
CA ALA A 231 36.91 19.46 15.25
C ALA A 231 37.83 18.23 15.31
N ALA A 232 38.85 18.16 14.45
CA ALA A 232 39.86 17.11 14.49
C ALA A 232 40.74 17.18 15.73
N ASP A 233 41.08 18.40 16.19
CA ASP A 233 41.87 18.63 17.40
C ASP A 233 41.04 18.49 18.69
N HIS A 234 39.72 18.73 18.60
CA HIS A 234 38.79 18.70 19.72
C HIS A 234 37.57 17.81 19.42
N PRO A 235 37.75 16.50 19.22
CA PRO A 235 36.64 15.60 18.90
C PRO A 235 35.71 15.34 20.09
N GLY A 236 36.17 15.58 21.32
CA GLY A 236 35.39 15.39 22.55
C GLY A 236 34.12 16.26 22.59
N GLY A 237 32.98 15.64 22.87
CA GLY A 237 31.67 16.32 22.94
C GLY A 237 30.99 16.56 21.58
N LYS A 238 31.63 16.21 20.46
CA LYS A 238 31.02 16.28 19.12
C LYS A 238 30.34 14.97 18.77
N SER A 239 29.12 15.08 18.22
CA SER A 239 28.40 13.91 17.69
C SER A 239 29.10 13.32 16.48
N VAL A 240 28.93 12.01 16.26
CA VAL A 240 29.52 11.32 15.10
C VAL A 240 29.07 11.90 13.76
N THR A 241 27.82 12.39 13.67
CA THR A 241 27.27 13.05 12.50
C THR A 241 27.91 14.42 12.24
N GLU A 242 28.25 15.16 13.29
CA GLU A 242 28.96 16.43 13.16
C GLU A 242 30.40 16.18 12.66
N LEU A 243 31.08 15.18 13.23
CA LEU A 243 32.42 14.77 12.78
C LEU A 243 32.40 14.29 11.31
N SER A 244 31.39 13.51 10.90
CA SER A 244 31.28 13.05 9.51
C SER A 244 31.07 14.20 8.53
N LYS A 245 30.27 15.22 8.90
CA LYS A 245 30.15 16.46 8.12
C LYS A 245 31.50 17.19 7.98
N HIS A 246 32.27 17.33 9.06
CA HIS A 246 33.62 17.93 8.99
C HIS A 246 34.56 17.11 8.09
N LEU A 247 34.53 15.78 8.18
CA LEU A 247 35.30 14.89 7.31
C LEU A 247 34.92 15.09 5.83
N THR A 248 33.62 15.09 5.52
CA THR A 248 33.12 15.35 4.16
C THR A 248 33.60 16.70 3.64
N ALA A 249 33.43 17.79 4.41
CA ALA A 249 33.85 19.12 3.98
C ALA A 249 35.37 19.19 3.73
N LEU A 250 36.18 18.71 4.68
CA LEU A 250 37.64 18.76 4.57
C LEU A 250 38.15 17.91 3.40
N SER A 251 37.61 16.71 3.22
CA SER A 251 37.99 15.81 2.12
C SER A 251 37.74 16.39 0.73
N GLN A 252 36.79 17.32 0.61
CA GLN A 252 36.45 17.98 -0.65
C GLN A 252 37.24 19.27 -0.87
N LEU A 253 37.47 20.03 0.19
CA LEU A 253 38.20 21.29 0.11
C LEU A 253 39.71 21.08 0.01
N ASP A 254 40.25 20.16 0.80
CA ASP A 254 41.67 19.86 0.90
C ASP A 254 41.91 18.35 1.06
N PRO A 255 41.80 17.57 -0.04
CA PRO A 255 41.84 16.11 0.00
C PRO A 255 43.15 15.51 0.54
N SER A 256 44.25 16.28 0.58
CA SER A 256 45.54 15.86 1.12
C SER A 256 45.79 16.31 2.55
N HIS A 257 44.82 16.95 3.21
CA HIS A 257 44.99 17.46 4.56
C HIS A 257 45.19 16.33 5.58
N ALA A 258 46.25 16.42 6.40
CA ALA A 258 46.60 15.42 7.41
C ALA A 258 45.51 15.16 8.48
N LYS A 259 44.52 16.03 8.61
CA LYS A 259 43.44 15.91 9.61
C LYS A 259 42.29 15.03 9.14
N ILE A 260 42.25 14.64 7.87
CA ILE A 260 41.28 13.67 7.33
C ILE A 260 41.38 12.35 8.08
N SER A 261 42.59 11.79 8.22
CA SER A 261 42.81 10.54 8.95
C SER A 261 42.45 10.66 10.43
N VAL A 262 42.71 11.83 11.04
CA VAL A 262 42.39 12.12 12.45
C VAL A 262 40.88 12.17 12.68
N LEU A 263 40.14 12.87 11.80
CA LEU A 263 38.67 12.90 11.85
C LEU A 263 38.07 11.52 11.64
N ALA A 264 38.58 10.78 10.65
CA ALA A 264 38.10 9.44 10.38
C ALA A 264 38.38 8.47 11.54
N GLU A 265 39.53 8.59 12.21
CA GLU A 265 39.84 7.85 13.42
C GLU A 265 38.91 8.24 14.58
N ALA A 266 38.66 9.53 14.80
CA ALA A 266 37.72 10.00 15.81
C ALA A 266 36.30 9.46 15.59
N ILE A 267 35.84 9.40 14.33
CA ILE A 267 34.56 8.80 13.94
C ILE A 267 34.55 7.29 14.24
N ARG A 268 35.58 6.55 13.81
CA ARG A 268 35.67 5.10 14.06
C ARG A 268 35.73 4.78 15.55
N ASN A 269 36.33 5.63 16.36
CA ASN A 269 36.39 5.48 17.82
C ASN A 269 35.02 5.68 18.50
N GLN A 270 34.03 6.28 17.82
CA GLN A 270 32.66 6.39 18.31
C GLN A 270 31.76 5.20 17.88
N LYS A 271 32.29 4.23 17.13
CA LYS A 271 31.51 3.06 16.71
C LYS A 271 31.03 2.24 17.91
N GLN A 272 29.79 1.81 17.84
CA GLN A 272 29.17 0.85 18.74
C GLN A 272 29.21 -0.54 18.11
N THR A 273 29.67 -1.53 18.86
CA THR A 273 29.62 -2.93 18.44
C THR A 273 28.81 -3.74 19.43
N VAL A 274 27.64 -4.21 19.01
CA VAL A 274 26.72 -4.99 19.83
C VAL A 274 26.33 -6.26 19.07
N GLY A 275 26.86 -7.41 19.51
CA GLY A 275 26.69 -8.69 18.83
C GLY A 275 27.21 -8.65 17.38
N ASP A 276 26.32 -8.92 16.44
CA ASP A 276 26.60 -8.94 15.01
C ASP A 276 26.31 -7.61 14.32
N SER A 277 26.28 -6.50 15.06
CA SER A 277 25.97 -5.18 14.52
C SER A 277 27.04 -4.16 14.87
N VAL A 278 27.42 -3.36 13.87
CA VAL A 278 28.27 -2.19 13.99
C VAL A 278 27.49 -0.98 13.49
N TYR A 279 27.39 0.05 14.33
CA TYR A 279 26.70 1.31 14.06
C TYR A 279 27.40 2.45 14.79
N PHE A 280 27.00 3.68 14.53
CA PHE A 280 27.62 4.91 15.00
C PHE A 280 26.61 5.83 15.68
N GLY A 281 25.40 5.90 15.12
CA GLY A 281 24.36 6.85 15.54
C GLY A 281 23.13 6.20 16.19
N ALA A 282 22.11 7.02 16.41
CA ALA A 282 20.81 6.59 16.94
C ALA A 282 19.78 6.26 15.85
N SER A 283 20.10 6.53 14.57
CA SER A 283 19.20 6.30 13.43
C SER A 283 19.97 5.92 12.17
N LEU A 284 19.29 5.23 11.24
CA LEU A 284 19.86 4.85 9.96
C LEU A 284 20.39 6.07 9.17
N TYR A 285 19.78 7.24 9.30
CA TYR A 285 20.26 8.48 8.68
C TYR A 285 21.68 8.86 9.14
N GLU A 286 21.93 8.79 10.45
CA GLU A 286 23.25 9.12 11.01
C GLU A 286 24.30 8.11 10.56
N ASP A 287 23.97 6.82 10.64
CA ASP A 287 24.84 5.72 10.24
C ASP A 287 25.21 5.79 8.74
N THR A 288 24.21 6.05 7.90
CA THR A 288 24.40 6.18 6.46
C THR A 288 25.29 7.38 6.12
N ALA A 289 25.08 8.53 6.76
CA ALA A 289 25.92 9.71 6.57
C ALA A 289 27.39 9.45 6.99
N VAL A 290 27.60 8.74 8.10
CA VAL A 290 28.94 8.37 8.59
C VAL A 290 29.64 7.43 7.61
N LEU A 291 28.96 6.35 7.19
CA LEU A 291 29.51 5.38 6.26
C LEU A 291 29.83 6.00 4.90
N GLN A 292 28.99 6.89 4.39
CA GLN A 292 29.27 7.65 3.17
C GLN A 292 30.52 8.52 3.28
N ALA A 293 30.73 9.18 4.43
CA ALA A 293 31.90 10.04 4.66
C ALA A 293 33.20 9.24 4.76
N LEU A 294 33.20 8.14 5.54
CA LEU A 294 34.34 7.22 5.64
C LEU A 294 34.65 6.56 4.30
N GLY A 295 33.64 6.05 3.60
CA GLY A 295 33.78 5.41 2.29
C GLY A 295 34.34 6.35 1.23
N GLN A 296 33.86 7.60 1.18
CA GLN A 296 34.35 8.61 0.25
C GLN A 296 35.85 8.90 0.41
N CYS A 297 36.37 8.82 1.65
CA CYS A 297 37.78 9.08 1.93
C CYS A 297 38.64 7.81 1.89
N ASN A 298 38.05 6.64 1.55
CA ASN A 298 38.68 5.33 1.71
C ASN A 298 39.23 5.09 3.14
N GLN A 299 38.45 5.51 4.13
CA GLN A 299 38.78 5.47 5.56
C GLN A 299 37.85 4.55 6.37
N MET A 300 37.25 3.53 5.73
CA MET A 300 36.42 2.54 6.44
C MET A 300 37.20 1.80 7.54
N GLY A 301 38.51 1.62 7.37
CA GLY A 301 39.40 1.09 8.43
C GLY A 301 38.94 -0.29 8.93
N ASP A 302 38.64 -0.37 10.23
CA ASP A 302 38.23 -1.59 10.93
C ASP A 302 36.70 -1.69 11.15
N VAL A 303 35.91 -0.98 10.34
CA VAL A 303 34.46 -1.13 10.28
C VAL A 303 34.12 -2.41 9.53
N ASP A 304 33.61 -3.41 10.24
CA ASP A 304 33.25 -4.70 9.66
C ASP A 304 32.03 -4.55 8.71
N PRO A 305 32.18 -4.85 7.41
CA PRO A 305 31.11 -4.67 6.43
C PRO A 305 29.91 -5.58 6.68
N ALA A 306 30.12 -6.81 7.15
CA ALA A 306 29.03 -7.75 7.41
C ALA A 306 28.21 -7.31 8.61
N LYS A 307 28.86 -6.80 9.66
CA LYS A 307 28.16 -6.28 10.84
C LYS A 307 27.47 -4.94 10.60
N ALA A 308 28.06 -4.06 9.79
CA ALA A 308 27.42 -2.83 9.35
C ALA A 308 26.15 -3.14 8.53
N LEU A 309 26.25 -4.06 7.57
CA LEU A 309 25.11 -4.51 6.78
C LEU A 309 24.03 -5.18 7.64
N SER A 310 24.41 -6.01 8.61
CA SER A 310 23.49 -6.63 9.57
C SER A 310 22.67 -5.59 10.34
N TYR A 311 23.30 -4.50 10.77
CA TYR A 311 22.59 -3.38 11.40
C TYR A 311 21.66 -2.65 10.41
N ILE A 312 22.16 -2.29 9.22
CA ILE A 312 21.37 -1.61 8.18
C ILE A 312 20.13 -2.43 7.79
N ASN A 313 20.26 -3.76 7.70
CA ASN A 313 19.18 -4.68 7.37
C ASN A 313 18.05 -4.73 8.40
N ARG A 314 18.19 -4.13 9.60
CA ARG A 314 17.10 -3.99 10.57
C ARG A 314 16.04 -2.98 10.12
N PHE A 315 16.38 -2.12 9.17
CA PHE A 315 15.54 -1.05 8.63
C PHE A 315 15.03 -1.35 7.21
N ARG A 316 15.25 -2.58 6.71
CA ARG A 316 14.85 -2.95 5.36
C ARG A 316 13.39 -3.40 5.34
N ALA A 317 12.69 -3.10 4.26
CA ALA A 317 11.35 -3.58 3.99
C ALA A 317 11.28 -4.21 2.59
N ALA A 318 10.63 -5.37 2.48
CA ALA A 318 10.42 -6.02 1.20
C ALA A 318 9.48 -5.18 0.30
N HIS A 319 9.79 -5.11 -0.98
CA HIS A 319 8.95 -4.46 -1.98
C HIS A 319 8.47 -5.46 -3.03
N SER A 320 7.25 -5.26 -3.51
CA SER A 320 6.69 -5.94 -4.67
C SER A 320 6.34 -4.90 -5.71
N ASP A 321 6.54 -5.23 -6.99
CA ASP A 321 6.17 -4.37 -8.10
C ASP A 321 4.64 -4.27 -8.28
N ASP A 322 4.22 -3.49 -9.29
CA ASP A 322 2.81 -3.29 -9.66
C ASP A 322 2.04 -4.62 -9.92
N TRP A 323 2.75 -5.72 -10.18
CA TRP A 323 2.20 -7.06 -10.45
C TRP A 323 2.27 -7.99 -9.25
N GLY A 324 2.74 -7.49 -8.10
CA GLY A 324 2.89 -8.25 -6.86
C GLY A 324 4.14 -9.13 -6.81
N ALA A 325 5.01 -9.09 -7.82
CA ALA A 325 6.26 -9.85 -7.85
C ALA A 325 7.31 -9.20 -6.94
N PRO A 326 8.15 -9.98 -6.22
CA PRO A 326 9.21 -9.43 -5.39
C PRO A 326 10.18 -8.56 -6.21
N ALA A 327 10.40 -7.34 -5.75
CA ALA A 327 11.16 -6.30 -6.46
C ALA A 327 12.14 -5.60 -5.53
N GLY A 328 12.97 -6.39 -4.84
CA GLY A 328 14.04 -5.89 -3.99
C GLY A 328 13.60 -5.37 -2.62
N PHE A 329 14.48 -4.59 -2.00
CA PHE A 329 14.28 -4.07 -0.64
C PHE A 329 14.45 -2.55 -0.60
N ALA A 330 13.53 -1.90 0.09
CA ALA A 330 13.63 -0.50 0.47
C ALA A 330 14.21 -0.38 1.89
N TYR A 331 14.68 0.81 2.24
CA TYR A 331 15.13 1.16 3.57
C TYR A 331 14.44 2.43 4.03
N GLY A 332 14.17 2.52 5.33
CA GLY A 332 13.49 3.66 5.91
C GLY A 332 13.64 3.71 7.43
N SER A 333 13.61 4.91 8.00
CA SER A 333 13.79 5.11 9.44
C SER A 333 12.50 5.51 10.14
N TYR A 334 11.57 6.14 9.43
CA TYR A 334 10.28 6.61 9.94
C TYR A 334 9.11 5.96 9.21
N SER A 335 9.30 5.65 7.92
CA SER A 335 8.40 4.84 7.11
C SER A 335 9.17 3.59 6.64
N PRO A 336 8.53 2.43 6.47
CA PRO A 336 9.22 1.23 5.99
C PRO A 336 9.90 1.39 4.62
N LYS A 337 9.42 2.33 3.78
CA LYS A 337 9.90 2.51 2.40
C LYS A 337 10.15 3.98 2.11
N GLU A 338 11.42 4.40 2.18
CA GLU A 338 11.84 5.78 1.90
C GLU A 338 12.85 5.78 0.73
N PRO A 339 12.44 6.14 -0.50
CA PRO A 339 13.32 6.08 -1.68
C PRO A 339 14.61 6.89 -1.53
N GLU A 340 14.54 8.06 -0.89
CA GLU A 340 15.71 8.91 -0.64
C GLU A 340 16.73 8.24 0.29
N LEU A 341 16.29 7.78 1.47
CA LEU A 341 17.16 7.08 2.41
C LEU A 341 17.67 5.77 1.80
N THR A 342 16.85 5.07 1.02
CA THR A 342 17.26 3.86 0.28
C THR A 342 18.41 4.15 -0.68
N ALA A 343 18.36 5.25 -1.43
CA ALA A 343 19.46 5.68 -2.29
C ALA A 343 20.71 6.10 -1.49
N GLN A 344 20.54 6.73 -0.33
CA GLN A 344 21.65 7.04 0.57
C GLN A 344 22.31 5.77 1.13
N VAL A 345 21.53 4.74 1.49
CA VAL A 345 22.07 3.42 1.89
C VAL A 345 22.86 2.80 0.74
N LEU A 346 22.38 2.88 -0.49
CA LEU A 346 23.12 2.42 -1.67
C LEU A 346 24.48 3.11 -1.79
N ALA A 347 24.53 4.42 -1.60
CA ALA A 347 25.75 5.22 -1.60
C ALA A 347 26.70 4.92 -0.42
N ALA A 348 26.18 4.46 0.72
CA ALA A 348 27.00 4.03 1.85
C ALA A 348 27.64 2.67 1.59
N LEU A 349 26.85 1.71 1.06
CA LEU A 349 27.32 0.36 0.75
C LEU A 349 28.40 0.33 -0.34
N SER A 350 28.41 1.30 -1.25
CA SER A 350 29.47 1.43 -2.26
C SER A 350 30.85 1.71 -1.67
N GLY A 351 30.95 2.12 -0.41
CA GLY A 351 32.22 2.35 0.29
C GLY A 351 32.88 1.09 0.83
N PHE A 352 32.19 -0.05 0.81
CA PHE A 352 32.73 -1.34 1.24
C PHE A 352 33.29 -2.14 0.05
N THR A 353 34.26 -3.02 0.34
CA THR A 353 34.70 -4.01 -0.65
C THR A 353 33.59 -5.02 -0.94
N ALA A 354 33.43 -5.40 -2.20
CA ALA A 354 32.37 -6.30 -2.63
C ALA A 354 32.54 -7.70 -2.02
N GLY A 355 31.63 -8.08 -1.13
CA GLY A 355 31.44 -9.43 -0.60
C GLY A 355 29.99 -9.89 -0.80
N ALA A 356 29.73 -11.19 -0.68
CA ALA A 356 28.44 -11.81 -1.06
C ALA A 356 27.19 -11.11 -0.47
N GLY A 357 27.25 -10.67 0.79
CA GLY A 357 26.14 -9.94 1.43
C GLY A 357 25.94 -8.51 0.92
N ILE A 358 27.04 -7.75 0.75
CA ILE A 358 27.00 -6.35 0.28
C ILE A 358 26.52 -6.29 -1.18
N SER A 359 27.03 -7.17 -2.03
CA SER A 359 26.62 -7.25 -3.44
C SER A 359 25.14 -7.59 -3.59
N GLY A 360 24.61 -8.50 -2.76
CA GLY A 360 23.18 -8.81 -2.72
C GLY A 360 22.33 -7.60 -2.33
N ALA A 361 22.70 -6.91 -1.24
CA ALA A 361 21.98 -5.71 -0.79
C ALA A 361 22.00 -4.57 -1.82
N ILE A 362 23.13 -4.35 -2.49
CA ILE A 362 23.24 -3.37 -3.59
C ILE A 362 22.28 -3.74 -4.73
N HIS A 363 22.25 -5.01 -5.14
CA HIS A 363 21.36 -5.49 -6.19
C HIS A 363 19.88 -5.32 -5.81
N ASP A 364 19.52 -5.67 -4.58
CA ASP A 364 18.16 -5.54 -4.05
C ASP A 364 17.68 -4.08 -4.04
N ILE A 365 18.54 -3.16 -3.61
CA ILE A 365 18.22 -1.72 -3.60
C ILE A 365 18.07 -1.19 -5.03
N GLN A 366 18.97 -1.55 -5.95
CA GLN A 366 18.85 -1.14 -7.35
C GLN A 366 17.58 -1.70 -8.00
N THR A 367 17.18 -2.92 -7.64
CA THR A 367 15.93 -3.52 -8.12
C THR A 367 14.71 -2.75 -7.62
N TYR A 368 14.67 -2.39 -6.34
CA TYR A 368 13.63 -1.54 -5.77
C TYR A 368 13.56 -0.16 -6.42
N LEU A 369 14.69 0.56 -6.51
CA LEU A 369 14.70 1.90 -7.10
C LEU A 369 14.28 1.89 -8.58
N LYS A 370 14.62 0.83 -9.33
CA LYS A 370 14.17 0.65 -10.71
C LYS A 370 12.68 0.28 -10.82
N SER A 371 12.13 -0.51 -9.89
CA SER A 371 10.72 -0.91 -9.93
C SER A 371 9.79 0.28 -9.68
N ILE A 372 10.19 1.20 -8.80
CA ILE A 372 9.43 2.43 -8.55
C ILE A 372 9.73 3.55 -9.55
N GLN A 373 10.79 3.44 -10.35
CA GLN A 373 11.19 4.49 -11.27
C GLN A 373 10.06 4.86 -12.24
N HIS A 374 9.73 6.14 -12.33
CA HIS A 374 8.61 6.61 -13.14
C HIS A 374 8.85 6.32 -14.62
N LYS A 375 7.88 5.62 -15.25
CA LYS A 375 8.01 5.04 -16.61
C LYS A 375 8.15 6.08 -17.72
N ASP A 376 7.79 7.34 -17.47
CA ASP A 376 7.82 8.39 -18.50
C ASP A 376 8.86 9.48 -18.25
N THR A 377 9.07 9.86 -16.99
CA THR A 377 9.97 10.96 -16.60
C THR A 377 11.33 10.44 -16.08
N ALA A 378 11.46 9.13 -15.86
CA ALA A 378 12.59 8.47 -15.23
C ALA A 378 12.88 8.88 -13.78
N ALA A 379 12.04 9.71 -13.15
CA ALA A 379 12.19 10.14 -11.76
C ALA A 379 12.07 8.98 -10.77
N ILE A 380 12.64 9.14 -9.58
CA ILE A 380 12.37 8.27 -8.42
C ILE A 380 11.24 8.91 -7.61
N PRO A 381 10.01 8.37 -7.68
CA PRO A 381 8.84 9.05 -7.16
C PRO A 381 8.85 9.12 -5.64
N VAL A 382 8.57 10.31 -5.12
CA VAL A 382 8.27 10.62 -3.72
C VAL A 382 7.09 11.59 -3.70
N SER A 383 6.26 11.52 -2.66
CA SER A 383 5.15 12.46 -2.50
C SER A 383 5.64 13.92 -2.50
N GLY A 384 5.02 14.77 -3.33
CA GLY A 384 5.34 16.19 -3.44
C GLY A 384 6.55 16.51 -4.33
N ASP A 385 7.75 16.05 -3.95
CA ASP A 385 9.00 16.38 -4.63
C ASP A 385 9.92 15.17 -4.80
N SER A 386 10.07 14.72 -6.05
CA SER A 386 10.91 13.57 -6.44
C SER A 386 12.36 13.96 -6.77
N THR A 387 12.71 15.25 -6.70
CA THR A 387 14.00 15.80 -7.13
C THR A 387 15.14 15.27 -6.28
N THR A 388 14.97 15.27 -4.96
CA THR A 388 16.00 14.82 -4.01
C THR A 388 16.28 13.33 -4.14
N ALA A 389 15.25 12.47 -4.12
CA ALA A 389 15.42 11.02 -4.27
C ALA A 389 16.07 10.65 -5.61
N THR A 390 15.72 11.38 -6.68
CA THR A 390 16.34 11.23 -8.00
C THR A 390 17.83 11.60 -7.98
N ALA A 391 18.17 12.72 -7.33
CA ALA A 391 19.55 13.17 -7.18
C ALA A 391 20.40 12.25 -6.31
N GLU A 392 19.86 11.75 -5.18
CA GLU A 392 20.55 10.77 -4.33
C GLU A 392 20.81 9.46 -5.07
N THR A 393 19.84 9.00 -5.87
CA THR A 393 20.01 7.81 -6.70
C THR A 393 21.16 8.00 -7.69
N LEU A 394 21.23 9.15 -8.36
CA LEU A 394 22.37 9.48 -9.25
C LEU A 394 23.71 9.48 -8.52
N ILE A 395 23.79 10.09 -7.33
CA ILE A 395 25.00 10.10 -6.50
C ILE A 395 25.42 8.66 -6.17
N ALA A 396 24.46 7.82 -5.77
CA ALA A 396 24.71 6.43 -5.43
C ALA A 396 25.21 5.61 -6.63
N LEU A 397 24.58 5.73 -7.80
CA LEU A 397 24.99 5.02 -9.02
C LEU A 397 26.42 5.42 -9.44
N LYS A 398 26.77 6.71 -9.34
CA LYS A 398 28.14 7.18 -9.60
C LYS A 398 29.15 6.62 -8.61
N ARG A 399 28.81 6.57 -7.32
CA ARG A 399 29.69 6.02 -6.28
C ARG A 399 29.89 4.51 -6.41
N LEU A 400 28.91 3.77 -6.94
CA LEU A 400 29.04 2.36 -7.31
C LEU A 400 29.96 2.12 -8.52
N GLY A 401 30.38 3.18 -9.21
CA GLY A 401 31.25 3.09 -10.38
C GLY A 401 30.51 2.79 -11.69
N LEU A 402 29.19 2.98 -11.75
CA LEU A 402 28.47 2.86 -13.01
C LEU A 402 28.93 3.96 -13.99
N THR A 403 29.00 3.61 -15.27
CA THR A 403 29.36 4.54 -16.35
C THR A 403 28.14 5.34 -16.81
N TYR A 404 28.38 6.49 -17.47
CA TYR A 404 27.32 7.29 -18.08
C TYR A 404 26.37 6.45 -18.93
N THR A 405 26.89 5.52 -19.73
CA THR A 405 26.07 4.65 -20.58
C THR A 405 25.06 3.80 -19.81
N GLN A 406 25.33 3.48 -18.54
CA GLN A 406 24.45 2.67 -17.70
C GLN A 406 23.34 3.49 -17.02
N TYR A 407 23.65 4.70 -16.53
CA TYR A 407 22.69 5.52 -15.75
C TYR A 407 22.08 6.71 -16.52
N GLY A 408 22.70 7.15 -17.61
CA GLY A 408 22.29 8.33 -18.40
C GLY A 408 22.27 8.13 -19.92
N GLY A 409 22.88 7.07 -20.45
CA GLY A 409 22.81 6.72 -21.87
C GLY A 409 21.45 6.16 -22.26
N ASP A 410 21.04 6.33 -23.52
CA ASP A 410 19.71 5.91 -23.99
C ASP A 410 19.46 4.40 -23.92
N GLU A 411 20.51 3.58 -23.95
CA GLU A 411 20.45 2.12 -23.79
C GLU A 411 20.57 1.67 -22.33
N GLY A 412 20.74 2.61 -21.39
CA GLY A 412 20.85 2.31 -19.97
C GLY A 412 19.50 1.93 -19.34
N GLU A 413 19.53 1.03 -18.35
CA GLU A 413 18.31 0.57 -17.65
C GLU A 413 17.54 1.70 -16.94
N TRP A 414 18.23 2.81 -16.64
CA TRP A 414 17.72 3.99 -15.97
C TRP A 414 17.13 5.04 -16.93
N SER A 415 17.20 4.80 -18.25
CA SER A 415 16.63 5.66 -19.28
C SER A 415 15.27 5.14 -19.73
N LYS A 416 14.28 6.03 -19.81
CA LYS A 416 12.89 5.75 -20.16
C LYS A 416 12.46 6.56 -21.36
N ALA A 417 11.82 5.90 -22.32
CA ALA A 417 11.11 6.58 -23.39
C ALA A 417 9.71 6.96 -22.88
N PRO A 418 9.32 8.26 -22.90
CA PRO A 418 7.97 8.67 -22.54
C PRO A 418 6.91 7.90 -23.32
N ARG A 419 5.86 7.41 -22.68
CA ARG A 419 4.75 6.75 -23.39
C ARG A 419 3.88 7.79 -24.10
N VAL A 420 3.22 7.36 -25.18
CA VAL A 420 2.39 8.22 -26.04
C VAL A 420 1.22 8.84 -25.28
N LYS A 421 0.49 8.03 -24.49
CA LYS A 421 -0.69 8.52 -23.77
C LYS A 421 -0.34 9.65 -22.77
N PRO A 422 0.61 9.51 -21.82
CA PRO A 422 1.01 10.62 -20.94
C PRO A 422 1.42 11.91 -21.67
N MET A 423 2.11 11.79 -22.82
CA MET A 423 2.45 12.95 -23.65
C MET A 423 1.20 13.62 -24.24
N ALA A 424 0.25 12.85 -24.73
CA ALA A 424 -1.01 13.36 -25.27
C ALA A 424 -1.87 14.04 -24.19
N LEU A 425 -1.99 13.42 -23.01
CA LEU A 425 -2.73 14.02 -21.89
C LEU A 425 -2.04 15.31 -21.41
N SER A 426 -0.71 15.32 -21.33
CA SER A 426 0.06 16.52 -20.99
C SER A 426 -0.10 17.61 -22.05
N LEU A 427 -0.20 17.25 -23.33
CA LEU A 427 -0.46 18.20 -24.42
C LEU A 427 -1.83 18.89 -24.22
N LEU A 428 -2.88 18.11 -23.93
CA LEU A 428 -4.21 18.65 -23.63
C LEU A 428 -4.17 19.62 -22.44
N ALA A 429 -3.47 19.25 -21.36
CA ALA A 429 -3.31 20.11 -20.19
C ALA A 429 -2.58 21.42 -20.52
N MET A 430 -1.46 21.36 -21.25
CA MET A 430 -0.69 22.54 -21.62
C MET A 430 -1.48 23.46 -22.56
N GLN A 431 -2.26 22.89 -23.47
CA GLN A 431 -3.15 23.66 -24.33
C GLN A 431 -4.23 24.39 -23.50
N ALA A 432 -4.87 23.68 -22.57
CA ALA A 432 -5.89 24.27 -21.68
C ALA A 432 -5.32 25.35 -20.75
N LEU A 433 -4.09 25.15 -20.24
CA LEU A 433 -3.36 26.13 -19.42
C LEU A 433 -2.78 27.31 -20.24
N GLN A 434 -2.94 27.31 -21.57
CA GLN A 434 -2.36 28.31 -22.47
C GLN A 434 -0.82 28.33 -22.48
N GLU A 435 -0.18 27.22 -22.15
CA GLU A 435 1.28 27.00 -22.16
C GLU A 435 1.78 26.60 -23.57
N GLN A 436 1.59 27.50 -24.54
CA GLN A 436 1.77 27.23 -25.98
C GLN A 436 3.14 26.68 -26.36
N ASN A 437 4.22 27.16 -25.72
CA ASN A 437 5.57 26.65 -26.00
C ASN A 437 5.72 25.18 -25.62
N ARG A 438 5.14 24.77 -24.48
CA ARG A 438 5.19 23.39 -23.98
C ARG A 438 4.26 22.49 -24.81
N ALA A 439 3.07 22.98 -25.11
CA ALA A 439 2.13 22.31 -26.00
C ALA A 439 2.77 22.03 -27.38
N ASN A 440 3.43 23.03 -27.97
CA ASN A 440 4.08 22.86 -29.27
C ASN A 440 5.17 21.80 -29.24
N LYS A 441 6.02 21.78 -28.21
CA LYS A 441 7.06 20.76 -28.03
C LYS A 441 6.48 19.35 -27.92
N LEU A 442 5.49 19.15 -27.05
CA LEU A 442 4.83 17.85 -26.89
C LEU A 442 4.21 17.37 -28.21
N ALA A 443 3.57 18.28 -28.93
CA ALA A 443 2.97 17.97 -30.22
C ALA A 443 4.02 17.61 -31.28
N ASP A 444 5.14 18.34 -31.37
CA ASP A 444 6.23 18.05 -32.31
C ASP A 444 6.86 16.67 -32.04
N LEU A 445 6.96 16.28 -30.76
CA LEU A 445 7.43 14.95 -30.39
C LEU A 445 6.46 13.83 -30.75
N LEU A 446 5.16 14.05 -30.59
CA LEU A 446 4.15 13.10 -31.06
C LEU A 446 4.23 12.95 -32.58
N LEU A 447 4.31 14.06 -33.32
CA LEU A 447 4.46 14.04 -34.78
C LEU A 447 5.71 13.28 -35.22
N ALA A 448 6.86 13.49 -34.56
CA ALA A 448 8.11 12.81 -34.90
C ALA A 448 8.07 11.28 -34.68
N ARG A 449 7.13 10.78 -33.87
CA ARG A 449 6.94 9.34 -33.61
C ARG A 449 5.95 8.66 -34.54
N HIS A 450 5.14 9.43 -35.27
CA HIS A 450 4.05 8.89 -36.04
C HIS A 450 4.52 8.17 -37.31
N THR A 451 3.88 7.05 -37.62
CA THR A 451 4.03 6.33 -38.89
C THR A 451 2.68 5.85 -39.40
N ALA A 452 2.54 5.66 -40.72
CA ALA A 452 1.30 5.18 -41.32
C ALA A 452 0.88 3.77 -40.85
N GLN A 453 1.84 2.88 -40.55
CA GLN A 453 1.55 1.49 -40.16
C GLN A 453 1.37 1.33 -38.66
N ALA A 454 2.22 1.94 -37.85
CA ALA A 454 2.24 1.74 -36.41
C ALA A 454 1.56 2.87 -35.63
N GLY A 455 1.04 3.92 -36.29
CA GLY A 455 0.56 5.10 -35.57
C GLY A 455 1.70 5.70 -34.75
N PHE A 456 1.48 5.90 -33.45
CA PHE A 456 2.53 6.42 -32.55
C PHE A 456 3.19 5.33 -31.71
N SER A 457 2.42 4.34 -31.25
CA SER A 457 2.88 3.28 -30.34
C SER A 457 2.38 1.89 -30.71
N ASN A 458 1.77 1.75 -31.89
CA ASN A 458 1.06 0.56 -32.36
C ASN A 458 -0.06 0.11 -31.41
N SER A 459 -0.62 1.03 -30.62
CA SER A 459 -1.69 0.76 -29.66
C SER A 459 -2.80 1.77 -29.84
N ILE A 460 -3.98 1.33 -30.29
CA ILE A 460 -5.14 2.21 -30.50
C ILE A 460 -5.58 2.87 -29.19
N TYR A 461 -5.36 2.21 -28.05
CA TYR A 461 -5.64 2.74 -26.71
C TYR A 461 -4.80 3.97 -26.36
N SER A 462 -3.60 4.10 -26.92
CA SER A 462 -2.72 5.24 -26.70
C SER A 462 -2.77 6.23 -27.87
N ASP A 463 -2.81 5.71 -29.09
CA ASP A 463 -2.74 6.50 -30.32
C ASP A 463 -3.98 7.38 -30.49
N SER A 464 -5.16 6.90 -30.07
CA SER A 464 -6.40 7.69 -30.13
C SER A 464 -6.30 8.99 -29.32
N TRP A 465 -5.71 8.94 -28.12
CA TRP A 465 -5.46 10.15 -27.32
C TRP A 465 -4.50 11.12 -28.01
N ALA A 466 -3.46 10.60 -28.66
CA ALA A 466 -2.51 11.44 -29.40
C ALA A 466 -3.14 12.12 -30.62
N TYR A 467 -3.99 11.42 -31.38
CA TYR A 467 -4.74 12.04 -32.46
C TYR A 467 -5.67 13.15 -31.95
N LEU A 468 -6.44 12.89 -30.88
CA LEU A 468 -7.32 13.90 -30.28
C LEU A 468 -6.54 15.13 -29.79
N ALA A 469 -5.40 14.93 -29.11
CA ALA A 469 -4.57 16.03 -28.63
C ALA A 469 -3.92 16.83 -29.78
N LEU A 470 -3.51 16.17 -30.87
CA LEU A 470 -2.98 16.85 -32.06
C LEU A 470 -4.06 17.59 -32.84
N GLU A 471 -5.32 17.13 -32.78
CA GLU A 471 -6.45 17.82 -33.36
C GLU A 471 -6.76 19.13 -32.63
N GLU A 472 -6.79 19.11 -31.29
CA GLU A 472 -7.00 20.31 -30.44
C GLU A 472 -5.91 21.39 -30.62
N THR A 473 -4.74 21.02 -31.14
CA THR A 473 -3.67 21.96 -31.51
C THR A 473 -3.66 22.34 -32.99
N GLY A 474 -4.49 21.70 -33.81
CA GLY A 474 -4.48 21.83 -35.28
C GLY A 474 -3.28 21.17 -35.98
N LYS A 475 -2.35 20.57 -35.23
CA LYS A 475 -1.13 19.95 -35.77
C LYS A 475 -1.36 18.59 -36.43
N ILE A 476 -2.51 17.95 -36.21
CA ILE A 476 -2.88 16.69 -36.88
C ILE A 476 -2.90 16.82 -38.42
N ALA A 477 -3.06 18.05 -38.95
CA ALA A 477 -3.02 18.32 -40.38
C ALA A 477 -1.74 17.83 -41.08
N ALA A 478 -0.61 17.79 -40.36
CA ALA A 478 0.68 17.34 -40.88
C ALA A 478 0.72 15.84 -41.17
N ILE A 479 -0.08 15.03 -40.45
CA ILE A 479 -0.08 13.56 -40.53
C ILE A 479 -1.44 13.00 -40.97
N LYS A 480 -2.34 13.83 -41.49
CA LYS A 480 -3.75 13.46 -41.71
C LYS A 480 -3.95 12.23 -42.60
N GLU A 481 -3.12 12.04 -43.62
CA GLU A 481 -3.21 10.90 -44.55
C GLU A 481 -2.71 9.62 -43.89
N ASP A 482 -1.62 9.70 -43.13
CA ASP A 482 -1.06 8.57 -42.38
C ASP A 482 -1.94 8.18 -41.20
N ALA A 483 -2.51 9.17 -40.49
CA ALA A 483 -3.50 8.99 -39.44
C ALA A 483 -4.76 8.30 -39.98
N ARG A 484 -5.26 8.76 -41.15
CA ARG A 484 -6.36 8.11 -41.87
C ARG A 484 -6.03 6.65 -42.18
N ALA A 485 -4.88 6.37 -42.77
CA ALA A 485 -4.48 5.00 -43.12
C ALA A 485 -4.36 4.09 -41.88
N CYS A 486 -3.75 4.60 -40.80
CA CYS A 486 -3.58 3.87 -39.54
C CYS A 486 -4.92 3.57 -38.84
N LEU A 487 -5.81 4.56 -38.74
CA LEU A 487 -7.13 4.37 -38.11
C LEU A 487 -7.97 3.38 -38.92
N LEU A 488 -7.98 3.47 -40.24
CA LEU A 488 -8.71 2.51 -41.08
C LEU A 488 -8.15 1.08 -40.96
N SER A 489 -6.83 0.92 -40.87
CA SER A 489 -6.21 -0.42 -40.79
C SER A 489 -6.48 -1.13 -39.46
N LYS A 490 -6.73 -0.39 -38.38
CA LYS A 490 -7.04 -0.92 -37.04
C LYS A 490 -8.54 -1.15 -36.79
N GLN A 491 -9.43 -0.77 -37.71
CA GLN A 491 -10.87 -1.04 -37.56
C GLN A 491 -11.21 -2.48 -37.93
N GLN A 492 -11.92 -3.19 -37.05
CA GLN A 492 -12.37 -4.54 -37.32
C GLN A 492 -13.41 -4.57 -38.45
N GLN A 493 -13.18 -5.44 -39.43
CA GLN A 493 -14.05 -5.59 -40.61
C GLN A 493 -15.02 -6.77 -40.48
N ASN A 494 -14.74 -7.71 -39.58
CA ASN A 494 -15.49 -8.96 -39.45
C ASN A 494 -16.45 -8.95 -38.25
N ALA A 495 -17.60 -9.60 -38.43
CA ALA A 495 -18.51 -9.90 -37.33
C ALA A 495 -17.85 -10.82 -36.28
N PRO A 496 -18.22 -10.73 -34.99
CA PRO A 496 -19.30 -9.91 -34.43
C PRO A 496 -18.91 -8.45 -34.14
N ASN A 497 -17.62 -8.11 -34.22
CA ASN A 497 -17.08 -6.81 -33.80
C ASN A 497 -16.86 -5.83 -34.96
N LYS A 498 -17.57 -6.00 -36.07
CA LYS A 498 -17.44 -5.13 -37.25
C LYS A 498 -17.66 -3.67 -36.85
N GLY A 499 -16.76 -2.80 -37.25
CA GLY A 499 -16.80 -1.36 -36.98
C GLY A 499 -16.06 -0.93 -35.72
N ALA A 500 -15.72 -1.86 -34.82
CA ALA A 500 -15.02 -1.54 -33.58
C ALA A 500 -13.52 -1.29 -33.79
N TRP A 501 -12.96 -0.43 -32.95
CA TRP A 501 -11.52 -0.35 -32.69
C TRP A 501 -11.19 -1.06 -31.38
N GLY A 502 -9.98 -1.60 -31.32
CA GLY A 502 -9.52 -2.43 -30.23
C GLY A 502 -8.13 -3.01 -30.52
N GLU A 503 -7.66 -3.94 -29.70
CA GLU A 503 -6.36 -4.59 -29.89
C GLU A 503 -6.48 -6.10 -30.02
N SER A 504 -5.50 -6.70 -30.69
CA SER A 504 -5.41 -8.16 -30.79
C SER A 504 -4.35 -8.71 -29.85
N PHE A 505 -4.73 -9.59 -28.94
CA PHE A 505 -3.81 -10.31 -28.05
C PHE A 505 -3.93 -11.80 -28.34
N ASP A 506 -2.79 -12.47 -28.60
CA ASP A 506 -2.72 -13.89 -28.95
C ASP A 506 -3.66 -14.32 -30.08
N GLY A 507 -3.83 -13.43 -31.07
CA GLY A 507 -4.70 -13.65 -32.24
C GLY A 507 -6.19 -13.41 -32.01
N VAL A 508 -6.60 -13.01 -30.79
CA VAL A 508 -7.99 -12.66 -30.46
C VAL A 508 -8.15 -11.15 -30.46
N PHE A 509 -9.14 -10.63 -31.21
CA PHE A 509 -9.45 -9.20 -31.26
C PHE A 509 -10.41 -8.81 -30.13
N TYR A 510 -9.97 -7.87 -29.30
CA TYR A 510 -10.72 -7.30 -28.19
C TYR A 510 -11.22 -5.92 -28.61
N ALA A 511 -12.51 -5.86 -28.94
CA ALA A 511 -13.19 -4.61 -29.25
C ALA A 511 -13.38 -3.78 -27.98
N ASP A 512 -13.14 -2.48 -28.06
CA ASP A 512 -13.18 -1.56 -26.91
C ASP A 512 -14.08 -0.36 -27.23
N PHE A 513 -14.99 -0.03 -26.31
CA PHE A 513 -15.98 1.02 -26.52
C PHE A 513 -15.30 2.40 -26.55
N LEU A 514 -14.46 2.68 -25.55
CA LEU A 514 -13.70 3.91 -25.40
C LEU A 514 -12.81 4.18 -26.64
N ALA A 515 -12.01 3.21 -27.05
CA ALA A 515 -11.15 3.33 -28.23
C ALA A 515 -11.97 3.53 -29.51
N THR A 516 -13.13 2.87 -29.65
CA THR A 516 -14.02 3.08 -30.80
C THR A 516 -14.58 4.49 -30.84
N ALA A 517 -15.09 5.00 -29.72
CA ALA A 517 -15.59 6.37 -29.61
C ALA A 517 -14.49 7.42 -29.89
N GLN A 518 -13.30 7.22 -29.33
CA GLN A 518 -12.14 8.08 -29.56
C GLN A 518 -11.65 8.03 -31.01
N ALA A 519 -11.58 6.85 -31.64
CA ALA A 519 -11.18 6.70 -33.04
C ALA A 519 -12.17 7.39 -33.99
N ILE A 520 -13.48 7.32 -33.72
CA ILE A 520 -14.50 8.06 -34.47
C ILE A 520 -14.27 9.57 -34.36
N ARG A 521 -14.05 10.08 -33.15
CA ARG A 521 -13.76 11.51 -32.92
C ARG A 521 -12.47 11.94 -33.63
N ALA A 522 -11.42 11.13 -33.55
CA ALA A 522 -10.15 11.37 -34.24
C ALA A 522 -10.33 11.41 -35.77
N MET A 523 -11.09 10.47 -36.35
CA MET A 523 -11.39 10.47 -37.79
C MET A 523 -12.24 11.67 -38.21
N LYS A 524 -13.22 12.07 -37.41
CA LYS A 524 -13.99 13.30 -37.67
C LYS A 524 -13.13 14.55 -37.61
N GLY A 525 -12.11 14.56 -36.75
CA GLY A 525 -11.15 15.65 -36.59
C GLY A 525 -10.12 15.79 -37.72
N LEU A 526 -10.04 14.83 -38.66
CA LEU A 526 -9.08 14.90 -39.75
C LEU A 526 -9.47 15.99 -40.77
N PRO A 527 -8.59 16.98 -41.03
CA PRO A 527 -8.95 18.13 -41.87
C PRO A 527 -9.10 17.73 -43.34
N ARG A 528 -10.19 18.21 -43.96
CA ARG A 528 -10.55 17.96 -45.37
C ARG A 528 -10.87 16.49 -45.70
N MET A 529 -11.39 15.72 -44.73
CA MET A 529 -11.80 14.32 -44.90
C MET A 529 -13.33 14.09 -44.89
N ASP A 530 -14.14 15.15 -44.85
CA ASP A 530 -15.61 15.03 -44.83
C ASP A 530 -16.18 14.35 -46.08
N GLY A 531 -15.49 14.44 -47.23
CA GLY A 531 -15.88 13.78 -48.48
C GLY A 531 -15.26 12.39 -48.71
N ASP A 532 -14.42 11.90 -47.79
CA ASP A 532 -13.75 10.63 -47.96
C ASP A 532 -14.68 9.46 -47.62
N ALA A 533 -15.05 8.68 -48.65
CA ALA A 533 -16.02 7.60 -48.51
C ALA A 533 -15.59 6.50 -47.51
N ALA A 534 -14.29 6.21 -47.40
CA ALA A 534 -13.81 5.18 -46.48
C ALA A 534 -13.87 5.68 -45.03
N VAL A 535 -13.50 6.95 -44.80
CA VAL A 535 -13.63 7.58 -43.47
C VAL A 535 -15.10 7.65 -43.05
N GLN A 536 -16.01 8.09 -43.93
CA GLN A 536 -17.44 8.15 -43.62
C GLN A 536 -18.03 6.75 -43.35
N GLN A 537 -17.63 5.75 -44.13
CA GLN A 537 -18.06 4.36 -43.91
C GLN A 537 -17.56 3.83 -42.56
N ALA A 538 -16.29 4.08 -42.24
CA ALA A 538 -15.71 3.62 -40.99
C ALA A 538 -16.33 4.31 -39.76
N ILE A 539 -16.63 5.61 -39.83
CA ILE A 539 -17.42 6.32 -38.80
C ILE A 539 -18.81 5.69 -38.66
N THR A 540 -19.48 5.40 -39.79
CA THR A 540 -20.81 4.78 -39.79
C THR A 540 -20.80 3.39 -39.15
N ASP A 541 -19.84 2.55 -39.52
CA ASP A 541 -19.69 1.20 -38.98
C ASP A 541 -19.34 1.25 -37.48
N GLY A 542 -18.49 2.18 -37.06
CA GLY A 542 -18.16 2.41 -35.65
C GLY A 542 -19.37 2.86 -34.82
N LEU A 543 -20.16 3.82 -35.31
CA LEU A 543 -21.40 4.23 -34.64
C LEU A 543 -22.42 3.09 -34.56
N ALA A 544 -22.51 2.25 -35.60
CA ALA A 544 -23.37 1.08 -35.56
C ALA A 544 -22.91 0.09 -34.47
N TYR A 545 -21.59 -0.14 -34.34
CA TYR A 545 -21.04 -0.91 -33.23
C TYR A 545 -21.36 -0.31 -31.87
N LEU A 546 -21.07 0.99 -31.64
CA LEU A 546 -21.35 1.65 -30.36
C LEU A 546 -22.85 1.58 -30.02
N LYS A 547 -23.73 1.88 -30.99
CA LYS A 547 -25.19 1.79 -30.82
C LYS A 547 -25.64 0.37 -30.46
N SER A 548 -24.98 -0.67 -30.98
CA SER A 548 -25.29 -2.06 -30.62
C SER A 548 -25.03 -2.40 -29.15
N LYS A 549 -24.27 -1.55 -28.42
CA LYS A 549 -23.98 -1.69 -27.00
C LYS A 549 -24.94 -0.89 -26.10
N GLN A 550 -25.93 -0.21 -26.67
CA GLN A 550 -26.90 0.53 -25.88
C GLN A 550 -27.76 -0.43 -25.04
N GLN A 551 -27.82 -0.17 -23.74
CA GLN A 551 -28.59 -0.97 -22.80
C GLN A 551 -30.06 -0.54 -22.75
N ALA A 552 -30.90 -1.37 -22.13
CA ALA A 552 -32.33 -1.14 -22.01
C ALA A 552 -32.68 0.13 -21.24
N ASP A 553 -31.79 0.61 -20.38
CA ASP A 553 -31.99 1.82 -19.57
C ASP A 553 -31.48 3.12 -20.23
N GLY A 554 -30.98 3.03 -21.47
CA GLY A 554 -30.47 4.14 -22.27
C GLY A 554 -28.96 4.35 -22.18
N GLY A 555 -28.30 3.79 -21.16
CA GLY A 555 -26.85 3.86 -20.97
C GLY A 555 -26.07 2.93 -21.89
N PHE A 556 -24.75 3.04 -21.82
CA PHE A 556 -23.78 2.21 -22.55
C PHE A 556 -22.81 1.58 -21.55
N GLY A 557 -22.37 0.35 -21.81
CA GLY A 557 -21.44 -0.35 -20.92
C GLY A 557 -21.31 -1.84 -21.25
N GLY A 558 -20.07 -2.35 -21.21
CA GLY A 558 -19.73 -3.78 -21.23
C GLY A 558 -19.70 -4.42 -19.83
N VAL A 559 -19.34 -5.71 -19.74
CA VAL A 559 -19.27 -6.47 -18.46
C VAL A 559 -18.15 -5.95 -17.53
N PHE A 560 -17.12 -5.32 -18.09
CA PHE A 560 -15.93 -4.83 -17.38
C PHE A 560 -15.76 -3.31 -17.43
N ASP A 561 -16.63 -2.61 -18.15
CA ASP A 561 -16.52 -1.18 -18.40
C ASP A 561 -17.41 -0.39 -17.44
N ASP A 562 -16.95 0.79 -17.05
CA ASP A 562 -17.75 1.69 -16.23
C ASP A 562 -18.83 2.35 -17.08
N PRO A 563 -20.14 2.11 -16.82
CA PRO A 563 -21.20 2.64 -17.67
C PRO A 563 -21.19 4.16 -17.79
N VAL A 564 -20.66 4.88 -16.79
CA VAL A 564 -20.54 6.34 -16.88
C VAL A 564 -19.55 6.77 -17.95
N VAL A 565 -18.45 6.03 -18.12
CA VAL A 565 -17.40 6.32 -19.09
C VAL A 565 -17.94 6.11 -20.50
N ASP A 566 -18.51 4.94 -20.77
CA ASP A 566 -19.02 4.61 -22.10
C ASP A 566 -20.21 5.50 -22.50
N THR A 567 -21.11 5.79 -21.55
CA THR A 567 -22.25 6.67 -21.84
C THR A 567 -21.78 8.11 -22.11
N ALA A 568 -20.82 8.61 -21.33
CA ALA A 568 -20.21 9.92 -21.55
C ALA A 568 -19.52 10.01 -22.91
N GLU A 569 -18.70 9.01 -23.24
CA GLU A 569 -17.99 8.88 -24.51
C GLU A 569 -18.92 8.88 -25.72
N MET A 570 -20.06 8.20 -25.63
CA MET A 570 -21.07 8.23 -26.67
C MET A 570 -21.66 9.63 -26.87
N ILE A 571 -22.00 10.32 -25.77
CA ILE A 571 -22.54 11.70 -25.80
C ILE A 571 -21.53 12.64 -26.44
N VAL A 572 -20.28 12.64 -25.98
CA VAL A 572 -19.23 13.53 -26.50
C VAL A 572 -18.96 13.22 -27.98
N THR A 573 -18.97 11.94 -28.37
CA THR A 573 -18.79 11.52 -29.77
C THR A 573 -19.94 12.00 -30.67
N MET A 574 -21.20 11.81 -30.26
CA MET A 574 -22.36 12.31 -31.01
C MET A 574 -22.33 13.83 -31.15
N LYS A 575 -21.99 14.56 -30.08
CA LYS A 575 -21.86 16.01 -30.11
C LYS A 575 -20.76 16.47 -31.07
N LYS A 576 -19.60 15.80 -31.11
CA LYS A 576 -18.51 16.08 -32.07
C LYS A 576 -18.96 15.85 -33.52
N LEU A 577 -19.85 14.89 -33.75
CA LEU A 577 -20.42 14.60 -35.07
C LEU A 577 -21.59 15.54 -35.45
N GLY A 578 -21.99 16.46 -34.58
CA GLY A 578 -23.15 17.33 -34.80
C GLY A 578 -24.51 16.62 -34.65
N LEU A 579 -24.53 15.46 -34.00
CA LEU A 579 -25.74 14.68 -33.72
C LEU A 579 -26.30 15.03 -32.34
N ASN A 580 -27.63 14.92 -32.19
CA ASN A 580 -28.29 15.14 -30.92
C ASN A 580 -28.34 13.83 -30.09
N PRO A 581 -27.61 13.71 -28.97
CA PRO A 581 -27.58 12.48 -28.18
C PRO A 581 -28.93 12.14 -27.52
N ALA A 582 -29.82 13.12 -27.30
CA ALA A 582 -31.15 12.88 -26.75
C ALA A 582 -32.09 12.16 -27.74
N GLU A 583 -31.76 12.16 -29.04
CA GLU A 583 -32.51 11.47 -30.08
C GLU A 583 -32.09 9.99 -30.22
N LEU A 584 -30.98 9.59 -29.60
CA LEU A 584 -30.53 8.19 -29.60
C LEU A 584 -31.32 7.36 -28.58
N LYS A 585 -32.60 7.16 -28.88
CA LYS A 585 -33.52 6.40 -28.04
C LYS A 585 -33.48 4.92 -28.39
N ASN A 586 -33.45 4.10 -27.35
CA ASN A 586 -33.68 2.66 -27.47
C ASN A 586 -35.18 2.34 -27.58
N SER A 587 -35.54 1.05 -27.62
CA SER A 587 -36.94 0.59 -27.67
C SER A 587 -37.79 1.07 -26.48
N ASN A 588 -37.17 1.37 -25.35
CA ASN A 588 -37.82 1.85 -24.13
C ASN A 588 -37.93 3.38 -24.07
N GLN A 589 -37.62 4.09 -25.17
CA GLN A 589 -37.61 5.55 -25.24
C GLN A 589 -36.58 6.23 -24.33
N GLN A 590 -35.56 5.48 -23.86
CA GLN A 590 -34.47 6.01 -23.04
C GLN A 590 -33.26 6.34 -23.90
N SER A 591 -32.65 7.50 -23.65
CA SER A 591 -31.45 7.99 -24.31
C SER A 591 -30.24 7.96 -23.38
N PRO A 592 -29.00 8.05 -23.90
CA PRO A 592 -27.82 8.25 -23.06
C PRO A 592 -27.88 9.52 -22.22
N VAL A 593 -28.57 10.56 -22.70
CA VAL A 593 -28.76 11.81 -21.95
C VAL A 593 -29.64 11.58 -20.74
N ASP A 594 -30.75 10.85 -20.89
CA ASP A 594 -31.62 10.48 -19.77
C ASP A 594 -30.84 9.69 -18.72
N TRP A 595 -30.00 8.76 -19.16
CA TRP A 595 -29.15 7.97 -18.28
C TRP A 595 -28.14 8.84 -17.52
N MET A 596 -27.39 9.70 -18.22
CA MET A 596 -26.41 10.59 -17.58
C MET A 596 -27.05 11.51 -16.54
N LEU A 597 -28.20 12.09 -16.84
CA LEU A 597 -28.85 13.05 -15.94
C LEU A 597 -29.47 12.40 -14.70
N THR A 598 -29.72 11.07 -14.73
CA THR A 598 -30.48 10.39 -13.67
C THR A 598 -29.72 9.27 -12.95
N LYS A 599 -28.67 8.71 -13.55
CA LYS A 599 -27.97 7.52 -13.02
C LYS A 599 -26.46 7.64 -12.88
N ALA A 600 -25.83 8.59 -13.56
CA ALA A 600 -24.36 8.73 -13.50
C ALA A 600 -23.86 9.16 -12.11
N LEU A 601 -24.67 9.93 -11.36
CA LEU A 601 -24.40 10.30 -9.98
C LEU A 601 -25.07 9.28 -9.04
N ASN A 602 -24.27 8.68 -8.16
CA ASN A 602 -24.73 7.77 -7.12
C ASN A 602 -25.24 8.53 -5.88
N ASP A 603 -26.01 7.85 -5.04
CA ASP A 603 -26.55 8.41 -3.79
C ASP A 603 -25.47 8.88 -2.80
N ASP A 604 -24.28 8.26 -2.84
CA ASP A 604 -23.12 8.64 -2.02
C ASP A 604 -22.32 9.83 -2.57
N GLY A 605 -22.78 10.42 -3.68
CA GLY A 605 -22.14 11.55 -4.35
C GLY A 605 -21.00 11.16 -5.30
N SER A 606 -20.70 9.87 -5.47
CA SER A 606 -19.72 9.41 -6.44
C SER A 606 -20.30 9.30 -7.85
N PHE A 607 -19.42 9.15 -8.85
CA PHE A 607 -19.82 8.92 -10.24
C PHE A 607 -19.46 7.51 -10.70
N GLY A 608 -20.40 6.89 -11.42
CA GLY A 608 -20.20 5.59 -12.06
C GLY A 608 -19.89 4.44 -11.10
N GLY A 609 -19.49 3.32 -11.69
CA GLY A 609 -19.18 2.10 -10.96
C GLY A 609 -17.85 2.19 -10.21
N SER A 610 -16.84 2.79 -10.82
CA SER A 610 -15.45 2.77 -10.33
C SER A 610 -15.16 3.79 -9.24
N LYS A 611 -16.02 4.81 -9.09
CA LYS A 611 -15.92 5.85 -8.05
C LYS A 611 -14.53 6.49 -7.95
N ASN A 612 -13.92 6.77 -9.10
CA ASN A 612 -12.56 7.30 -9.24
C ASN A 612 -12.56 8.63 -10.00
N VAL A 613 -11.41 9.29 -10.04
CA VAL A 613 -11.23 10.57 -10.73
C VAL A 613 -11.57 10.45 -12.21
N PHE A 614 -11.12 9.39 -12.88
CA PHE A 614 -11.33 9.22 -14.32
C PHE A 614 -12.82 9.14 -14.71
N GLY A 615 -13.63 8.33 -14.02
CA GLY A 615 -15.07 8.23 -14.30
C GLY A 615 -15.83 9.53 -14.03
N ALA A 616 -15.43 10.28 -12.99
CA ALA A 616 -15.99 11.61 -12.72
C ALA A 616 -15.56 12.63 -13.78
N THR A 617 -14.34 12.53 -14.32
CA THR A 617 -13.86 13.37 -15.43
C THR A 617 -14.70 13.13 -16.69
N GLU A 618 -14.98 11.88 -17.05
CA GLU A 618 -15.83 11.58 -18.21
C GLU A 618 -17.27 12.07 -18.02
N ALA A 619 -17.82 11.94 -16.80
CA ALA A 619 -19.12 12.54 -16.50
C ALA A 619 -19.10 14.07 -16.67
N LEU A 620 -18.06 14.73 -16.15
CA LEU A 620 -17.87 16.18 -16.27
C LEU A 620 -17.84 16.63 -17.74
N THR A 621 -17.06 15.97 -18.60
CA THR A 621 -16.95 16.33 -20.02
C THR A 621 -18.27 16.12 -20.77
N ALA A 622 -19.03 15.06 -20.45
CA ALA A 622 -20.35 14.85 -21.01
C ALA A 622 -21.36 15.94 -20.57
N TYR A 623 -21.39 16.32 -19.29
CA TYR A 623 -22.28 17.40 -18.83
C TYR A 623 -21.94 18.74 -19.49
N GLN A 624 -20.65 19.06 -19.63
CA GLN A 624 -20.20 20.25 -20.35
C GLN A 624 -20.66 20.26 -21.82
N ALA A 625 -20.65 19.09 -22.48
CA ALA A 625 -21.12 18.95 -23.85
C ALA A 625 -22.66 19.08 -23.99
N LEU A 626 -23.41 18.80 -22.92
CA LEU A 626 -24.87 18.91 -22.87
C LEU A 626 -25.38 20.32 -22.53
N GLY A 627 -24.61 21.14 -21.81
CA GLY A 627 -24.97 22.54 -21.55
C GLY A 627 -23.91 23.33 -20.77
N SER A 628 -23.53 24.52 -21.24
CA SER A 628 -22.60 25.44 -20.57
C SER A 628 -23.27 26.27 -19.45
N PRO A 629 -22.54 26.65 -18.38
CA PRO A 629 -23.07 27.48 -17.29
C PRO A 629 -23.21 28.96 -17.68
N PRO A 630 -24.12 29.75 -17.05
CA PRO A 630 -23.92 31.18 -16.91
C PRO A 630 -22.90 31.46 -15.79
N SER A 631 -22.01 32.39 -16.12
CA SER A 631 -20.94 33.00 -15.33
C SER A 631 -21.37 33.57 -13.97
N GLY A 632 -20.61 33.24 -12.92
CA GLY A 632 -20.12 34.15 -11.87
C GLY A 632 -21.10 34.79 -10.88
N SER A 633 -20.94 34.47 -9.59
CA SER A 633 -20.56 35.41 -8.51
C SER A 633 -20.79 34.76 -7.15
N GLY A 634 -19.85 34.97 -6.22
CA GLY A 634 -19.89 34.36 -4.91
C GLY A 634 -21.03 34.88 -4.03
N SER A 635 -21.44 34.04 -3.08
CA SER A 635 -21.86 34.47 -1.74
C SER A 635 -22.03 33.26 -0.85
N SER A 636 -21.35 33.28 0.29
CA SER A 636 -21.68 32.50 1.47
C SER A 636 -23.12 32.80 1.92
N ALA A 637 -23.93 31.77 2.18
CA ALA A 637 -25.06 31.89 3.10
C ALA A 637 -25.45 30.50 3.63
N GLY A 638 -25.37 30.35 4.95
CA GLY A 638 -25.95 29.21 5.67
C GLY A 638 -27.48 29.28 5.64
N GLY A 639 -28.10 28.10 5.69
CA GLY A 639 -29.55 27.95 5.77
C GLY A 639 -29.92 26.51 6.08
N SER A 640 -30.17 26.22 7.35
CA SER A 640 -30.84 25.01 7.82
C SER A 640 -32.27 24.96 7.26
N SER A 641 -32.69 23.81 6.73
CA SER A 641 -34.10 23.41 6.78
C SER A 641 -34.22 21.88 6.75
N GLY A 642 -34.85 21.34 7.79
CA GLY A 642 -35.32 19.96 7.83
C GLY A 642 -36.63 19.79 7.05
N GLY A 643 -36.85 18.58 6.55
CA GLY A 643 -38.09 18.16 5.91
C GLY A 643 -38.04 16.65 5.67
N GLY A 644 -38.96 15.92 6.31
CA GLY A 644 -38.88 14.48 6.55
C GLY A 644 -38.87 13.56 5.31
N THR A 645 -38.09 12.50 5.45
CA THR A 645 -37.98 11.34 4.57
C THR A 645 -39.26 10.49 4.61
N PRO A 646 -39.82 10.02 3.48
CA PRO A 646 -40.81 8.96 3.49
C PRO A 646 -40.11 7.62 3.78
N ALA A 647 -40.71 6.80 4.65
CA ALA A 647 -40.18 5.50 5.06
C ALA A 647 -39.94 4.59 3.83
N GLN A 648 -38.69 4.24 3.58
CA GLN A 648 -38.29 3.18 2.65
C GLN A 648 -37.66 2.06 3.47
N ASP A 649 -37.87 0.81 3.05
CA ASP A 649 -37.38 -0.37 3.77
C ASP A 649 -35.84 -0.35 3.95
N ASP A 650 -35.41 -0.51 5.20
CA ASP A 650 -33.99 -0.45 5.61
C ASP A 650 -33.20 -1.73 5.28
N ALA A 651 -33.90 -2.81 4.85
CA ALA A 651 -33.28 -4.09 4.52
C ALA A 651 -34.14 -4.95 3.57
N ALA A 652 -33.50 -5.80 2.76
CA ALA A 652 -34.16 -6.81 1.94
C ALA A 652 -33.73 -8.24 2.29
N GLN A 653 -34.71 -9.14 2.41
CA GLN A 653 -34.51 -10.57 2.65
C GLN A 653 -34.44 -11.34 1.33
N VAL A 654 -33.26 -11.79 0.92
CA VAL A 654 -32.98 -12.35 -0.42
C VAL A 654 -32.53 -13.80 -0.27
N SER A 655 -32.98 -14.71 -1.11
CA SER A 655 -32.47 -16.09 -1.13
C SER A 655 -31.16 -16.14 -1.90
N LEU A 656 -30.06 -16.56 -1.29
CA LEU A 656 -28.73 -16.62 -1.91
C LEU A 656 -28.23 -18.05 -1.98
N ALA A 657 -27.54 -18.42 -3.07
CA ALA A 657 -26.69 -19.59 -3.18
C ALA A 657 -25.34 -19.25 -3.83
N VAL A 658 -24.26 -19.93 -3.46
CA VAL A 658 -22.92 -19.73 -4.01
C VAL A 658 -22.31 -21.09 -4.35
N ILE A 659 -21.88 -21.27 -5.60
CA ILE A 659 -21.39 -22.54 -6.16
C ILE A 659 -19.92 -22.41 -6.59
N GLY A 660 -19.02 -23.19 -6.00
CA GLY A 660 -17.58 -23.13 -6.23
C GLY A 660 -17.09 -23.88 -7.47
N LYS A 661 -15.78 -23.80 -7.70
CA LYS A 661 -15.08 -24.25 -8.91
C LYS A 661 -15.20 -25.74 -9.23
N SER A 662 -15.53 -26.57 -8.25
CA SER A 662 -15.76 -28.02 -8.41
C SER A 662 -17.26 -28.37 -8.39
N GLY A 663 -18.15 -27.38 -8.49
CA GLY A 663 -19.59 -27.53 -8.38
C GLY A 663 -20.09 -27.69 -6.94
N GLU A 664 -19.21 -27.50 -5.95
CA GLU A 664 -19.54 -27.53 -4.54
C GLU A 664 -20.35 -26.31 -4.13
N LYS A 665 -21.22 -26.48 -3.14
CA LYS A 665 -22.09 -25.42 -2.64
C LYS A 665 -21.36 -24.72 -1.48
N LEU A 666 -20.82 -23.54 -1.74
CA LEU A 666 -20.08 -22.72 -0.78
C LEU A 666 -21.00 -21.96 0.17
N PHE A 667 -22.24 -21.70 -0.26
CA PHE A 667 -23.27 -21.07 0.57
C PHE A 667 -24.67 -21.34 0.01
N GLY A 668 -25.68 -21.36 0.88
CA GLY A 668 -27.09 -21.43 0.49
C GLY A 668 -27.51 -22.70 -0.26
N PRO A 669 -28.76 -22.82 -0.78
CA PRO A 669 -29.80 -21.79 -0.80
C PRO A 669 -30.25 -21.44 0.61
N ALA A 670 -30.04 -20.18 1.02
CA ALA A 670 -30.41 -19.66 2.34
C ALA A 670 -30.83 -18.20 2.19
N THR A 671 -31.73 -17.73 3.06
CA THR A 671 -32.14 -16.33 3.04
C THR A 671 -31.11 -15.47 3.78
N VAL A 672 -30.64 -14.41 3.13
CA VAL A 672 -29.68 -13.42 3.62
C VAL A 672 -30.32 -12.04 3.62
N THR A 673 -29.84 -11.17 4.49
CA THR A 673 -30.35 -9.80 4.58
C THR A 673 -29.34 -8.83 3.97
N ALA A 674 -29.68 -8.21 2.85
CA ALA A 674 -28.93 -7.08 2.31
C ALA A 674 -29.49 -5.80 2.94
N ARG A 675 -28.64 -5.03 3.62
CA ARG A 675 -29.08 -3.85 4.38
C ARG A 675 -28.68 -2.57 3.68
N ARG A 676 -29.50 -1.54 3.82
CA ARG A 676 -29.23 -0.22 3.25
C ARG A 676 -27.97 0.43 3.85
N ASP A 677 -27.72 0.19 5.13
CA ASP A 677 -26.54 0.66 5.87
C ASP A 677 -25.30 -0.23 5.71
N GLY A 678 -25.42 -1.36 4.98
CA GLY A 678 -24.30 -2.23 4.64
C GLY A 678 -23.36 -1.58 3.62
N ARG A 679 -22.11 -2.03 3.55
CA ARG A 679 -21.06 -1.45 2.68
C ARG A 679 -21.49 -1.37 1.22
N TRP A 680 -22.33 -2.31 0.80
CA TRP A 680 -22.81 -2.42 -0.58
C TRP A 680 -24.30 -2.11 -0.74
N GLY A 681 -24.98 -1.65 0.31
CA GLY A 681 -26.41 -1.40 0.30
C GLY A 681 -27.25 -2.63 -0.02
N ILE A 682 -28.49 -2.41 -0.48
CA ILE A 682 -29.43 -3.49 -0.85
C ILE A 682 -29.15 -3.98 -2.28
N THR A 683 -28.00 -4.64 -2.48
CA THR A 683 -27.50 -5.08 -3.80
C THR A 683 -27.09 -6.55 -3.82
N ALA A 684 -26.81 -7.11 -5.00
CA ALA A 684 -26.35 -8.50 -5.16
C ALA A 684 -25.02 -8.75 -4.45
N LEU A 685 -24.11 -7.77 -4.41
CA LEU A 685 -22.90 -7.84 -3.58
C LEU A 685 -23.22 -7.65 -2.09
N GLY A 686 -24.20 -6.80 -1.77
CA GLY A 686 -24.78 -6.71 -0.43
C GLY A 686 -25.37 -8.04 0.06
N THR A 687 -25.79 -8.93 -0.84
CA THR A 687 -26.18 -10.30 -0.45
C THR A 687 -24.99 -11.17 -0.06
N LEU A 688 -23.81 -11.01 -0.67
CA LEU A 688 -22.59 -11.71 -0.24
C LEU A 688 -22.08 -11.19 1.12
N GLU A 689 -22.19 -9.88 1.34
CA GLU A 689 -21.94 -9.27 2.66
C GLU A 689 -22.94 -9.80 3.69
N GLY A 690 -24.23 -9.81 3.36
CA GLY A 690 -25.30 -10.36 4.20
C GLY A 690 -25.21 -11.88 4.42
N ALA A 691 -24.46 -12.59 3.58
CA ALA A 691 -24.13 -14.00 3.73
C ALA A 691 -22.95 -14.24 4.68
N GLY A 692 -22.16 -13.21 4.96
CA GLY A 692 -20.92 -13.31 5.75
C GLY A 692 -19.82 -14.12 5.06
N LEU A 693 -19.85 -14.25 3.74
CA LEU A 693 -18.80 -14.95 2.98
C LEU A 693 -17.59 -14.04 2.79
N SER A 694 -16.38 -14.60 2.86
CA SER A 694 -15.18 -13.87 2.45
C SER A 694 -15.14 -13.72 0.94
N TYR A 695 -15.01 -12.49 0.45
CA TYR A 695 -14.82 -12.22 -0.96
C TYR A 695 -13.84 -11.06 -1.13
N SER A 696 -13.20 -11.01 -2.30
CA SER A 696 -12.38 -9.88 -2.72
C SER A 696 -12.98 -9.33 -4.01
N GLU A 697 -12.91 -8.02 -4.19
CA GLU A 697 -13.44 -7.36 -5.37
C GLU A 697 -12.59 -6.14 -5.73
N GLY A 698 -12.70 -5.70 -6.98
CA GLY A 698 -12.25 -4.39 -7.42
C GLY A 698 -13.36 -3.73 -8.24
N SER A 699 -13.89 -2.59 -7.77
CA SER A 699 -14.97 -1.85 -8.42
C SER A 699 -16.24 -2.66 -8.68
N GLY A 700 -16.59 -3.62 -7.80
CA GLY A 700 -17.77 -4.47 -7.91
C GLY A 700 -17.59 -5.74 -8.72
N PHE A 701 -16.41 -5.92 -9.33
CA PHE A 701 -15.99 -7.16 -9.95
C PHE A 701 -15.39 -8.09 -8.89
N VAL A 702 -16.06 -9.21 -8.64
CA VAL A 702 -15.64 -10.14 -7.59
C VAL A 702 -14.49 -11.02 -8.09
N THR A 703 -13.33 -10.80 -7.51
CA THR A 703 -12.07 -11.50 -7.83
C THR A 703 -11.89 -12.78 -7.02
N SER A 704 -12.59 -12.92 -5.89
CA SER A 704 -12.68 -14.18 -5.15
C SER A 704 -13.95 -14.28 -4.30
N ILE A 705 -14.52 -15.48 -4.09
CA ILE A 705 -15.56 -15.79 -3.09
C ILE A 705 -15.17 -17.07 -2.37
N ALA A 706 -15.34 -17.11 -1.05
CA ALA A 706 -14.84 -18.16 -0.16
C ALA A 706 -13.36 -18.48 -0.46
N GLY A 707 -12.60 -17.42 -0.78
CA GLY A 707 -11.20 -17.47 -1.13
C GLY A 707 -10.87 -18.02 -2.52
N GLN A 708 -11.76 -18.69 -3.26
CA GLN A 708 -11.39 -19.17 -4.61
C GLN A 708 -11.25 -17.96 -5.53
N ALA A 709 -10.07 -17.72 -6.09
CA ALA A 709 -9.81 -16.54 -6.91
C ALA A 709 -9.99 -16.87 -8.39
N ASN A 710 -10.33 -15.85 -9.20
CA ASN A 710 -10.38 -15.95 -10.64
C ASN A 710 -9.01 -16.41 -11.21
N GLN A 711 -9.01 -17.14 -12.32
CA GLN A 711 -7.80 -17.67 -12.96
C GLN A 711 -7.96 -17.64 -14.49
N GLY A 712 -7.21 -16.76 -15.16
CA GLY A 712 -7.34 -16.57 -16.62
C GLY A 712 -8.75 -16.11 -16.99
N MET A 713 -9.40 -16.82 -17.92
CA MET A 713 -10.80 -16.57 -18.34
C MET A 713 -11.85 -17.17 -17.37
N ALA A 714 -11.41 -17.89 -16.33
CA ALA A 714 -12.29 -18.49 -15.33
C ALA A 714 -12.48 -17.54 -14.13
N GLY A 715 -13.71 -17.40 -13.64
CA GLY A 715 -13.98 -16.54 -12.49
C GLY A 715 -15.42 -16.54 -12.01
N TRP A 716 -15.70 -15.69 -11.02
CA TRP A 716 -17.01 -15.57 -10.39
C TRP A 716 -18.01 -14.83 -11.26
N MET A 717 -19.16 -15.47 -11.48
CA MET A 717 -20.33 -14.84 -12.09
C MET A 717 -21.50 -14.88 -11.11
N TYR A 718 -22.51 -14.05 -11.34
CA TYR A 718 -23.72 -14.02 -10.52
C TYR A 718 -24.98 -13.83 -11.34
N LYS A 719 -26.11 -14.27 -10.78
CA LYS A 719 -27.43 -14.06 -11.36
C LYS A 719 -28.47 -13.72 -10.32
N VAL A 720 -29.51 -12.99 -10.73
CA VAL A 720 -30.68 -12.65 -9.90
C VAL A 720 -31.94 -13.16 -10.60
N ASN A 721 -32.73 -13.98 -9.92
CA ASN A 721 -33.93 -14.63 -10.43
C ASN A 721 -33.69 -15.40 -11.74
N ASP A 722 -32.60 -16.18 -11.78
CA ASP A 722 -32.14 -16.96 -12.94
C ASP A 722 -31.72 -16.15 -14.18
N VAL A 723 -31.64 -14.82 -14.06
CA VAL A 723 -31.15 -13.92 -15.11
C VAL A 723 -29.78 -13.38 -14.68
N THR A 724 -28.75 -13.54 -15.51
CA THR A 724 -27.42 -12.95 -15.30
C THR A 724 -27.49 -11.45 -15.62
N PRO A 725 -27.41 -10.54 -14.63
CA PRO A 725 -27.55 -9.12 -14.87
C PRO A 725 -26.31 -8.53 -15.55
N MET A 726 -26.52 -7.52 -16.39
CA MET A 726 -25.45 -6.80 -17.09
C MET A 726 -24.93 -5.60 -16.28
N ALA A 727 -24.79 -5.79 -14.95
CA ALA A 727 -24.32 -4.78 -14.02
C ALA A 727 -23.29 -5.41 -13.06
N PRO A 728 -22.33 -4.65 -12.51
CA PRO A 728 -21.50 -5.11 -11.41
C PRO A 728 -22.38 -5.48 -10.21
N ALA A 729 -21.98 -6.49 -9.43
CA ALA A 729 -22.84 -6.97 -8.35
C ALA A 729 -23.10 -5.92 -7.27
N LYS A 730 -22.19 -4.95 -7.11
CA LYS A 730 -22.35 -3.82 -6.20
C LYS A 730 -23.42 -2.83 -6.62
N ASP A 731 -23.84 -2.83 -7.88
CA ASP A 731 -24.81 -1.89 -8.46
C ASP A 731 -26.15 -2.59 -8.79
N GLN A 732 -26.18 -3.92 -8.82
CA GLN A 732 -27.41 -4.68 -9.02
C GLN A 732 -28.26 -4.68 -7.75
N ALA A 733 -29.26 -3.80 -7.70
CA ALA A 733 -30.23 -3.78 -6.62
C ALA A 733 -31.00 -5.12 -6.52
N VAL A 734 -31.31 -5.51 -5.29
CA VAL A 734 -32.13 -6.70 -4.97
C VAL A 734 -33.27 -6.29 -4.05
N LYS A 735 -34.38 -7.01 -4.08
CA LYS A 735 -35.54 -6.79 -3.19
C LYS A 735 -35.89 -8.05 -2.42
N SER A 736 -36.67 -7.88 -1.34
CA SER A 736 -37.13 -9.01 -0.53
C SER A 736 -37.84 -10.04 -1.40
N GLY A 737 -37.40 -11.29 -1.34
CA GLY A 737 -37.91 -12.42 -2.13
C GLY A 737 -37.10 -12.77 -3.38
N ASP A 738 -36.13 -11.96 -3.79
CA ASP A 738 -35.26 -12.28 -4.93
C ASP A 738 -34.38 -13.52 -4.66
N LYS A 739 -33.90 -14.16 -5.72
CA LYS A 739 -33.02 -15.34 -5.70
C LYS A 739 -31.69 -15.02 -6.36
N VAL A 740 -30.59 -15.01 -5.62
CA VAL A 740 -29.25 -14.68 -6.12
C VAL A 740 -28.38 -15.93 -6.15
N ILE A 741 -27.76 -16.24 -7.29
CA ILE A 741 -26.78 -17.31 -7.39
C ILE A 741 -25.44 -16.72 -7.78
N TRP A 742 -24.39 -17.03 -7.02
CA TRP A 742 -23.01 -16.87 -7.48
C TRP A 742 -22.47 -18.22 -7.91
N TRP A 743 -21.72 -18.28 -9.00
CA TRP A 743 -21.01 -19.49 -9.37
C TRP A 743 -19.65 -19.20 -9.97
N TYR A 744 -18.72 -20.13 -9.74
CA TYR A 744 -17.42 -20.09 -10.37
C TYR A 744 -17.52 -20.72 -11.77
N SER A 745 -17.25 -19.93 -12.80
CA SER A 745 -17.30 -20.37 -14.19
C SER A 745 -15.90 -20.51 -14.77
N VAL A 746 -15.68 -21.54 -15.59
CA VAL A 746 -14.45 -21.70 -16.39
C VAL A 746 -14.60 -21.20 -17.84
N ASP A 747 -15.81 -20.80 -18.22
CA ASP A 747 -16.17 -20.27 -19.53
C ASP A 747 -17.17 -19.11 -19.34
N MET A 748 -16.88 -17.96 -19.92
CA MET A 748 -17.69 -16.75 -19.81
C MET A 748 -19.06 -16.88 -20.49
N ASN A 749 -19.22 -17.82 -21.44
CA ASN A 749 -20.49 -18.12 -22.10
C ASN A 749 -21.31 -19.21 -21.38
N ASN A 750 -20.79 -19.77 -20.28
CA ASN A 750 -21.50 -20.80 -19.53
C ASN A 750 -22.68 -20.15 -18.78
N PRO A 751 -23.93 -20.55 -19.06
CA PRO A 751 -25.10 -19.95 -18.45
C PRO A 751 -25.19 -20.20 -16.93
N GLY A 752 -24.39 -21.12 -16.38
CA GLY A 752 -24.39 -21.47 -14.95
C GLY A 752 -25.66 -22.20 -14.50
N PRO A 753 -25.71 -22.63 -13.22
CA PRO A 753 -26.86 -23.37 -12.70
C PRO A 753 -28.10 -22.49 -12.54
N THR A 754 -29.30 -23.05 -12.70
CA THR A 754 -30.57 -22.38 -12.32
C THR A 754 -30.86 -22.59 -10.84
N TRP A 755 -31.74 -21.78 -10.26
CA TRP A 755 -32.19 -21.94 -8.88
C TRP A 755 -32.80 -23.31 -8.66
N SER A 756 -33.50 -23.86 -9.66
CA SER A 756 -34.04 -25.22 -9.63
C SER A 756 -32.94 -26.30 -9.59
N ASP A 757 -31.82 -26.11 -10.28
CA ASP A 757 -30.67 -27.02 -10.22
C ASP A 757 -30.00 -26.99 -8.84
N VAL A 758 -29.89 -25.81 -8.24
CA VAL A 758 -29.33 -25.59 -6.90
C VAL A 758 -30.16 -26.27 -5.80
N ILE A 759 -31.48 -26.34 -5.96
CA ILE A 759 -32.39 -27.00 -5.00
C ILE A 759 -32.49 -28.51 -5.27
N SER A 760 -32.45 -28.95 -6.52
CA SER A 760 -32.63 -30.37 -6.90
C SER A 760 -31.39 -31.25 -6.72
N GLY A 761 -30.21 -30.66 -6.48
CA GLY A 761 -28.98 -31.41 -6.16
C GLY A 761 -28.35 -32.15 -7.35
N LYS A 762 -28.69 -31.78 -8.59
CA LYS A 762 -27.97 -32.24 -9.79
C LYS A 762 -26.49 -31.84 -9.73
N SER A 763 -25.61 -32.64 -10.32
CA SER A 763 -24.17 -32.34 -10.42
C SER A 763 -23.93 -30.97 -11.06
N LEU A 764 -23.29 -30.05 -10.33
CA LEU A 764 -23.09 -28.65 -10.72
C LEU A 764 -21.67 -28.34 -11.24
N ALA A 765 -20.85 -29.36 -11.52
CA ALA A 765 -19.48 -29.16 -11.99
C ALA A 765 -19.42 -28.66 -13.45
N SER A 766 -18.78 -27.51 -13.68
CA SER A 766 -18.27 -27.13 -15.00
C SER A 766 -17.05 -28.00 -15.32
N GLY A 767 -17.07 -28.69 -16.45
CA GLY A 767 -16.22 -29.87 -16.73
C GLY A 767 -14.71 -29.69 -16.53
N ALA A 768 -14.15 -30.48 -15.61
CA ALA A 768 -12.88 -31.21 -15.72
C ALA A 768 -12.88 -32.39 -14.72
N GLN A 769 -12.78 -33.63 -15.20
CA GLN A 769 -12.79 -34.87 -14.40
C GLN A 769 -11.36 -35.29 -13.94
N SER A 770 -11.29 -36.00 -12.79
CA SER A 770 -10.21 -36.88 -12.26
C SER A 770 -9.11 -36.32 -11.33
N ALA A 771 -9.18 -36.64 -10.01
CA ALA A 771 -8.11 -37.29 -9.20
C ALA A 771 -8.51 -37.37 -7.69
N ASN A 772 -8.94 -38.55 -7.22
CA ASN A 772 -9.51 -38.79 -5.88
C ASN A 772 -8.49 -39.18 -4.78
N THR A 773 -7.20 -38.84 -4.90
CA THR A 773 -6.17 -39.20 -3.90
C THR A 773 -5.45 -37.97 -3.34
N VAL A 774 -5.20 -37.96 -2.03
CA VAL A 774 -4.40 -36.92 -1.37
C VAL A 774 -2.90 -37.30 -1.45
N PRO A 775 -2.04 -36.53 -2.14
CA PRO A 775 -0.61 -36.82 -2.24
C PRO A 775 0.15 -36.57 -0.92
N SER A 776 1.31 -37.20 -0.73
CA SER A 776 2.09 -37.15 0.52
C SER A 776 2.88 -35.86 0.75
N GLY A 777 3.09 -35.02 -0.26
CA GLY A 777 3.82 -33.76 -0.11
C GLY A 777 3.06 -32.72 0.71
N VAL A 778 3.78 -31.96 1.54
CA VAL A 778 3.16 -30.96 2.43
C VAL A 778 2.47 -29.85 1.64
N THR A 779 2.99 -29.48 0.46
CA THR A 779 2.39 -28.48 -0.43
C THR A 779 1.02 -28.94 -0.92
N GLU A 780 0.93 -30.18 -1.37
CA GLU A 780 -0.29 -30.79 -1.85
C GLU A 780 -1.28 -30.97 -0.71
N GLN A 781 -0.84 -31.46 0.45
CA GLN A 781 -1.70 -31.59 1.64
C GLN A 781 -2.23 -30.22 2.11
N ASN A 782 -1.37 -29.20 2.21
CA ASN A 782 -1.75 -27.83 2.56
C ASN A 782 -2.75 -27.24 1.56
N SER A 783 -2.58 -27.49 0.26
CA SER A 783 -3.52 -27.03 -0.78
C SER A 783 -4.94 -27.58 -0.62
N ARG A 784 -5.10 -28.67 0.15
CA ARG A 784 -6.40 -29.28 0.44
C ARG A 784 -7.07 -28.71 1.70
N PHE A 785 -6.37 -27.94 2.53
CA PHE A 785 -6.99 -27.27 3.68
C PHE A 785 -7.95 -26.16 3.23
N PRO A 786 -8.92 -25.78 4.08
CA PRO A 786 -9.67 -24.55 3.88
C PRO A 786 -8.73 -23.36 3.77
N LYS A 787 -9.06 -22.38 2.93
CA LYS A 787 -8.24 -21.18 2.67
C LYS A 787 -7.74 -20.49 3.95
N ALA A 788 -8.56 -20.47 5.00
CA ALA A 788 -8.21 -19.87 6.30
C ALA A 788 -7.06 -20.59 7.02
N LEU A 789 -6.85 -21.88 6.73
CA LEU A 789 -5.82 -22.75 7.30
C LEU A 789 -4.71 -23.11 6.31
N GLN A 790 -4.78 -22.65 5.06
CA GLN A 790 -3.70 -22.81 4.10
C GLN A 790 -2.54 -21.92 4.49
N ALA A 791 -1.45 -22.54 4.94
CA ALA A 791 -0.20 -21.85 5.16
C ALA A 791 0.38 -21.35 3.83
N SER A 792 1.12 -20.25 3.89
CA SER A 792 1.82 -19.66 2.75
C SER A 792 2.92 -20.58 2.21
N ASP A 793 3.31 -20.37 0.95
CA ASP A 793 4.46 -21.07 0.35
C ASP A 793 5.75 -20.85 1.15
N GLN A 794 5.89 -19.70 1.82
CA GLN A 794 7.02 -19.43 2.70
C GLN A 794 7.00 -20.32 3.94
N ALA A 795 5.83 -20.47 4.58
CA ALA A 795 5.66 -21.34 5.73
C ALA A 795 5.85 -22.82 5.37
N ILE A 796 5.36 -23.24 4.19
CA ILE A 796 5.60 -24.58 3.64
C ILE A 796 7.10 -24.84 3.45
N LYS A 797 7.82 -23.91 2.81
CA LYS A 797 9.28 -24.03 2.62
C LYS A 797 10.03 -24.03 3.95
N ALA A 798 9.59 -23.24 4.93
CA ALA A 798 10.16 -23.23 6.27
C ALA A 798 9.97 -24.59 6.96
N LEU A 799 8.79 -25.21 6.84
CA LEU A 799 8.51 -26.53 7.41
C LEU A 799 9.37 -27.62 6.74
N GLU A 800 9.56 -27.57 5.42
CA GLU A 800 10.44 -28.50 4.71
C GLU A 800 11.93 -28.33 5.07
N ARG A 801 12.38 -27.11 5.40
CA ARG A 801 13.72 -26.85 5.94
C ARG A 801 13.87 -27.39 7.36
N LEU A 802 12.91 -27.05 8.23
CA LEU A 802 12.86 -27.52 9.62
C LEU A 802 12.92 -29.05 9.66
N LYS A 803 12.21 -29.75 8.76
CA LYS A 803 12.26 -31.22 8.63
C LYS A 803 13.65 -31.75 8.28
N LYS A 804 14.40 -31.07 7.41
CA LYS A 804 15.79 -31.46 7.05
C LYS A 804 16.76 -31.23 8.22
N GLU A 805 16.58 -30.14 8.96
CA GLU A 805 17.44 -29.76 10.09
C GLU A 805 17.18 -30.65 11.32
N VAL A 806 15.92 -30.93 11.64
CA VAL A 806 15.50 -31.85 12.72
C VAL A 806 15.94 -33.28 12.44
N ALA A 807 15.98 -33.72 11.17
CA ALA A 807 16.51 -35.04 10.79
C ALA A 807 18.03 -35.20 11.00
N SER A 808 18.75 -34.11 11.26
CA SER A 808 20.22 -34.07 11.38
C SER A 808 20.74 -33.78 12.80
N THR A 809 19.86 -33.60 13.79
CA THR A 809 20.19 -33.14 15.15
C THR A 809 19.47 -33.94 16.25
N ALA A 810 19.94 -33.83 17.50
CA ALA A 810 19.30 -34.43 18.69
C ALA A 810 17.88 -33.87 19.00
N LEU A 811 17.41 -32.90 18.22
CA LEU A 811 16.05 -32.32 18.26
C LEU A 811 14.97 -33.26 17.72
N ALA A 812 15.34 -34.43 17.20
CA ALA A 812 14.40 -35.47 16.78
C ALA A 812 13.68 -36.18 17.94
N GLN A 813 14.06 -35.90 19.20
CA GLN A 813 13.38 -36.39 20.38
C GLN A 813 12.43 -35.33 20.92
N GLU A 814 11.20 -35.75 21.17
CA GLU A 814 10.26 -35.05 22.03
C GLU A 814 10.96 -34.73 23.38
N ASN A 815 11.41 -33.48 23.55
CA ASN A 815 12.02 -32.99 24.80
C ASN A 815 10.96 -32.37 25.73
N PRO A 816 10.95 -32.69 27.04
CA PRO A 816 10.07 -32.03 28.01
C PRO A 816 10.23 -30.51 28.01
N ILE A 817 9.11 -29.76 27.98
CA ILE A 817 9.11 -28.29 27.96
C ILE A 817 9.84 -27.71 29.18
N ASP A 818 9.72 -28.39 30.32
CA ASP A 818 10.29 -28.03 31.63
C ASP A 818 11.83 -28.02 31.63
N ALA A 819 12.46 -28.68 30.65
CA ALA A 819 13.91 -28.78 30.51
C ALA A 819 14.50 -27.76 29.52
N LEU A 820 13.66 -26.99 28.82
CA LEU A 820 14.06 -26.05 27.78
C LEU A 820 14.28 -24.65 28.39
N GLY A 821 15.52 -24.15 28.33
CA GLY A 821 15.85 -22.76 28.67
C GLY A 821 15.28 -21.75 27.65
N ASN A 822 15.68 -20.48 27.76
CA ASN A 822 15.14 -19.38 26.94
C ASN A 822 15.25 -19.58 25.40
N ASP A 823 16.19 -20.43 24.93
CA ASP A 823 16.52 -20.64 23.50
C ASP A 823 15.91 -21.94 22.90
N GLY A 824 15.00 -22.62 23.61
CA GLY A 824 14.61 -24.02 23.31
C GLY A 824 13.28 -24.27 22.59
N LEU A 825 12.50 -23.24 22.22
CA LEU A 825 11.20 -23.47 21.56
C LEU A 825 11.41 -23.84 20.08
N ALA A 826 11.02 -25.05 19.68
CA ALA A 826 11.14 -25.54 18.30
C ALA A 826 10.09 -24.91 17.35
N LEU A 827 10.06 -23.59 17.25
CA LEU A 827 9.13 -22.84 16.41
C LEU A 827 9.87 -21.96 15.39
N VAL A 828 9.48 -22.04 14.12
CA VAL A 828 9.93 -21.11 13.08
C VAL A 828 8.80 -20.14 12.75
N VAL A 829 9.03 -18.85 12.92
CA VAL A 829 8.08 -17.81 12.50
C VAL A 829 8.31 -17.50 11.01
N SER A 830 7.27 -17.63 10.20
CA SER A 830 7.29 -17.37 8.76
C SER A 830 6.45 -16.14 8.42
N GLY A 831 7.04 -15.19 7.71
CA GLY A 831 6.40 -13.92 7.36
C GLY A 831 6.60 -12.83 8.42
N GLU A 832 6.20 -11.60 8.11
CA GLU A 832 6.25 -10.48 9.06
C GLU A 832 5.07 -10.57 10.04
N PHE A 833 5.35 -10.50 11.34
CA PHE A 833 4.31 -10.46 12.36
C PHE A 833 3.79 -9.04 12.56
N GLN A 834 2.49 -8.86 12.37
CA GLN A 834 1.75 -7.66 12.73
C GLN A 834 0.82 -8.03 13.88
N PRO A 835 1.00 -7.47 15.09
CA PRO A 835 0.08 -7.72 16.20
C PRO A 835 -1.35 -7.37 15.81
N LEU A 836 -2.31 -8.22 16.20
CA LEU A 836 -3.73 -7.91 16.02
C LEU A 836 -4.08 -6.64 16.80
N THR A 837 -4.97 -5.80 16.25
CA THR A 837 -5.60 -4.76 17.04
C THR A 837 -6.42 -5.42 18.15
N GLU A 838 -6.62 -4.74 19.29
CA GLU A 838 -7.39 -5.32 20.40
C GLU A 838 -8.79 -5.75 19.97
N ALA A 839 -9.45 -4.97 19.10
CA ALA A 839 -10.75 -5.33 18.55
C ALA A 839 -10.69 -6.61 17.69
N ALA A 840 -9.67 -6.76 16.85
CA ALA A 840 -9.46 -7.95 16.03
C ALA A 840 -9.07 -9.17 16.88
N TYR A 841 -8.23 -8.99 17.91
CA TYR A 841 -7.88 -10.04 18.87
C TYR A 841 -9.10 -10.54 19.64
N GLN A 842 -9.91 -9.64 20.22
CA GLN A 842 -11.13 -9.99 20.94
C GLN A 842 -12.19 -10.61 20.03
N GLN A 843 -12.29 -10.14 18.79
CA GLN A 843 -13.16 -10.75 17.79
C GLN A 843 -12.70 -12.18 17.47
N GLN A 844 -11.41 -12.38 17.19
CA GLN A 844 -10.88 -13.71 16.87
C GLN A 844 -10.96 -14.67 18.07
N GLN A 845 -10.73 -14.19 19.29
CA GLN A 845 -10.94 -14.97 20.52
C GLN A 845 -12.39 -15.42 20.68
N ARG A 846 -13.37 -14.53 20.41
CA ARG A 846 -14.80 -14.92 20.40
C ARG A 846 -15.11 -15.93 19.31
N GLU A 847 -14.60 -15.72 18.09
CA GLU A 847 -14.80 -16.63 16.96
C GLU A 847 -14.28 -18.05 17.25
N LEU A 848 -13.10 -18.16 17.87
CA LEU A 848 -12.52 -19.44 18.29
C LEU A 848 -13.27 -20.03 19.49
N ALA A 849 -13.63 -19.22 20.49
CA ALA A 849 -14.35 -19.69 21.67
C ALA A 849 -15.78 -20.18 21.38
N ASP A 850 -16.44 -19.59 20.38
CA ASP A 850 -17.78 -19.97 19.89
C ASP A 850 -17.75 -21.23 19.01
N ASN A 851 -16.58 -21.61 18.50
CA ASN A 851 -16.40 -22.86 17.79
C ASN A 851 -16.10 -23.98 18.79
N ARG A 852 -16.69 -25.16 18.57
CA ARG A 852 -16.45 -26.35 19.40
C ARG A 852 -16.08 -27.47 18.46
N VAL A 853 -14.79 -27.77 18.36
CA VAL A 853 -14.34 -28.80 17.42
C VAL A 853 -14.76 -30.19 17.92
N SER A 854 -15.61 -30.86 17.14
CA SER A 854 -15.94 -32.27 17.31
C SER A 854 -16.14 -32.92 15.93
N LEU A 855 -15.04 -33.39 15.35
CA LEU A 855 -14.97 -33.91 13.99
C LEU A 855 -14.75 -35.41 14.00
N GLN A 856 -15.37 -36.09 13.04
CA GLN A 856 -15.20 -37.51 12.83
C GLN A 856 -15.40 -37.88 11.36
N GLN A 857 -14.50 -38.66 10.77
CA GLN A 857 -14.60 -39.07 9.37
C GLN A 857 -14.01 -40.45 9.15
N GLU A 858 -14.71 -41.29 8.38
CA GLU A 858 -14.17 -42.55 7.86
C GLU A 858 -13.14 -42.25 6.76
N VAL A 859 -11.92 -42.75 6.93
CA VAL A 859 -10.80 -42.53 6.01
C VAL A 859 -10.35 -43.85 5.43
N LYS A 860 -10.40 -43.96 4.10
CA LYS A 860 -9.87 -45.11 3.39
C LYS A 860 -8.36 -45.04 3.28
N ALA A 861 -7.68 -46.12 3.64
CA ALA A 861 -6.22 -46.15 3.67
C ALA A 861 -5.57 -45.88 2.31
N ASP A 862 -6.19 -46.32 1.22
CA ASP A 862 -5.68 -46.14 -0.14
C ASP A 862 -5.98 -44.76 -0.75
N GLN A 863 -6.84 -43.95 -0.13
CA GLN A 863 -7.27 -42.65 -0.65
C GLN A 863 -6.79 -41.46 0.21
N GLY A 864 -6.72 -41.66 1.52
CA GLY A 864 -6.52 -40.56 2.47
C GLY A 864 -7.78 -39.70 2.63
N ALA A 865 -7.67 -38.60 3.38
CA ALA A 865 -8.75 -37.64 3.59
C ALA A 865 -8.25 -36.30 4.14
N VAL A 866 -9.06 -35.26 4.03
CA VAL A 866 -8.89 -34.00 4.76
C VAL A 866 -10.06 -33.84 5.72
N ILE A 867 -9.76 -33.62 6.99
CA ILE A 867 -10.72 -33.44 8.10
C ILE A 867 -10.51 -32.03 8.64
N THR A 868 -11.55 -31.21 8.66
CA THR A 868 -11.46 -29.82 9.11
C THR A 868 -12.83 -29.33 9.57
N ASP A 869 -12.85 -28.36 10.45
CA ASP A 869 -14.09 -27.73 10.90
C ASP A 869 -14.55 -26.65 9.91
N ALA A 870 -15.84 -26.30 9.97
CA ALA A 870 -16.43 -25.33 9.05
C ALA A 870 -15.99 -23.87 9.32
N LYS A 871 -15.39 -23.58 10.48
CA LYS A 871 -14.94 -22.25 10.89
C LYS A 871 -13.44 -22.03 10.66
N GLY A 872 -12.70 -23.06 10.26
CA GLY A 872 -11.29 -22.97 9.90
C GLY A 872 -10.38 -22.74 11.10
N GLU A 873 -10.64 -23.46 12.19
CA GLU A 873 -9.81 -23.47 13.40
C GLU A 873 -8.75 -24.58 13.34
N VAL A 874 -9.13 -25.78 12.87
CA VAL A 874 -8.25 -26.94 12.78
C VAL A 874 -8.46 -27.71 11.48
N ALA A 875 -7.35 -28.19 10.91
CA ALA A 875 -7.38 -29.13 9.80
C ALA A 875 -6.32 -30.23 9.97
N LEU A 876 -6.65 -31.41 9.46
CA LEU A 876 -5.79 -32.58 9.31
C LEU A 876 -5.89 -33.07 7.87
N ALA A 877 -4.76 -33.24 7.19
CA ALA A 877 -4.69 -33.92 5.90
C ALA A 877 -3.92 -35.22 6.08
N ALA A 878 -4.58 -36.34 5.81
CA ALA A 878 -3.98 -37.66 5.76
C ALA A 878 -3.80 -38.08 4.29
N PRO A 879 -2.57 -38.25 3.79
CA PRO A 879 -2.35 -38.69 2.42
C PRO A 879 -2.73 -40.16 2.22
N ALA A 880 -2.89 -40.57 0.96
CA ALA A 880 -3.04 -41.97 0.61
C ALA A 880 -1.87 -42.79 1.17
N LYS A 881 -2.16 -43.96 1.74
CA LYS A 881 -1.23 -44.88 2.42
C LYS A 881 -0.64 -44.37 3.73
N ALA A 882 -1.11 -43.24 4.28
CA ALA A 882 -0.74 -42.84 5.63
C ALA A 882 -1.20 -43.87 6.68
N LEU A 883 -2.38 -44.46 6.44
CA LEU A 883 -3.02 -45.44 7.31
C LEU A 883 -2.76 -46.86 6.80
N SER A 884 -2.64 -47.82 7.71
CA SER A 884 -2.45 -49.24 7.38
C SER A 884 -3.75 -49.97 7.01
N ARG A 885 -4.90 -49.39 7.35
CA ARG A 885 -6.25 -49.89 7.07
C ARG A 885 -7.25 -48.74 7.14
N ASP A 886 -8.42 -48.95 6.55
CA ASP A 886 -9.54 -48.02 6.68
C ASP A 886 -9.87 -47.81 8.16
N MET A 887 -9.98 -46.56 8.58
CA MET A 887 -10.33 -46.21 9.95
C MET A 887 -10.99 -44.84 10.06
N LYS A 888 -11.78 -44.71 11.11
CA LYS A 888 -12.38 -43.44 11.52
C LYS A 888 -11.37 -42.62 12.30
N LEU A 889 -11.06 -41.43 11.81
CA LEU A 889 -10.25 -40.44 12.53
C LEU A 889 -11.15 -39.41 13.21
N THR A 890 -10.70 -38.87 14.34
CA THR A 890 -11.44 -37.89 15.14
C THR A 890 -10.57 -36.71 15.56
N ILE A 891 -11.17 -35.53 15.69
CA ILE A 891 -10.55 -34.34 16.28
C ILE A 891 -11.55 -33.78 17.30
N GLN A 892 -11.16 -33.69 18.57
CA GLN A 892 -11.99 -33.15 19.64
C GLN A 892 -11.27 -32.03 20.39
N GLU A 893 -11.90 -30.88 20.50
CA GLU A 893 -11.44 -29.80 21.36
C GLU A 893 -12.03 -29.97 22.77
N THR A 894 -11.17 -29.84 23.78
CA THR A 894 -11.56 -29.89 25.18
C THR A 894 -10.90 -28.77 25.98
N ALA A 895 -11.59 -28.29 27.01
CA ALA A 895 -10.99 -27.34 27.95
C ALA A 895 -9.82 -27.98 28.68
N HIS A 896 -8.80 -27.19 28.99
CA HIS A 896 -7.70 -27.64 29.84
C HIS A 896 -8.19 -27.81 31.30
N PRO A 897 -7.56 -28.70 32.11
CA PRO A 897 -7.90 -28.85 33.52
C PRO A 897 -7.74 -27.52 34.28
N PRO A 898 -8.62 -27.20 35.24
CA PRO A 898 -8.45 -26.02 36.09
C PRO A 898 -7.19 -26.16 36.96
N ALA A 899 -6.51 -25.04 37.23
CA ALA A 899 -5.25 -25.00 38.00
C ALA A 899 -5.35 -25.65 39.40
N THR A 900 -6.57 -25.79 39.94
CA THR A 900 -6.87 -26.40 41.23
C THR A 900 -6.84 -27.92 41.24
N GLU A 901 -6.84 -28.59 40.09
CA GLU A 901 -6.81 -30.06 39.99
C GLU A 901 -5.39 -30.57 39.67
N GLN A 902 -4.80 -31.42 40.51
CA GLN A 902 -3.51 -32.08 40.24
C GLN A 902 -3.64 -33.09 39.08
N SER A 903 -3.65 -32.58 37.85
CA SER A 903 -3.66 -33.34 36.61
C SER A 903 -2.29 -33.29 35.94
N ALA A 904 -1.88 -34.39 35.31
CA ALA A 904 -0.64 -34.43 34.53
C ALA A 904 -0.69 -33.50 33.29
N GLN A 905 -1.89 -33.08 32.85
CA GLN A 905 -2.10 -32.21 31.69
C GLN A 905 -2.15 -30.71 32.02
N GLN A 906 -1.72 -30.29 33.21
CA GLN A 906 -1.54 -28.86 33.53
C GLN A 906 -0.44 -28.23 32.67
N ALA A 907 -0.49 -26.90 32.51
CA ALA A 907 0.58 -26.17 31.82
C ALA A 907 1.90 -26.30 32.62
N PRO A 908 3.05 -26.50 31.96
CA PRO A 908 4.36 -26.49 32.61
C PRO A 908 4.63 -25.18 33.36
N ALA A 909 5.48 -25.23 34.39
CA ALA A 909 5.86 -24.03 35.14
C ALA A 909 6.47 -22.96 34.21
N GLY A 910 5.97 -21.72 34.30
CA GLY A 910 6.40 -20.61 33.45
C GLY A 910 5.71 -20.57 32.08
N PHE A 911 4.69 -21.39 31.84
CA PHE A 911 3.87 -21.40 30.63
C PHE A 911 2.37 -21.41 30.96
N GLN A 912 1.58 -20.81 30.07
CA GLN A 912 0.12 -20.82 30.11
C GLN A 912 -0.45 -21.29 28.76
N PHE A 913 -1.63 -21.89 28.78
CA PHE A 913 -2.34 -22.27 27.55
C PHE A 913 -2.85 -21.02 26.81
N LEU A 914 -2.54 -20.91 25.52
CA LEU A 914 -3.16 -19.94 24.60
C LEU A 914 -4.31 -20.53 23.79
N SER A 915 -4.39 -21.86 23.70
CA SER A 915 -5.46 -22.58 23.02
C SER A 915 -6.12 -23.61 23.94
N SER A 916 -7.28 -24.11 23.51
CA SER A 916 -7.86 -25.36 24.01
C SER A 916 -6.96 -26.56 23.72
N LEU A 917 -7.28 -27.72 24.32
CA LEU A 917 -6.64 -29.01 24.06
C LEU A 917 -7.29 -29.68 22.85
N TYR A 918 -6.52 -29.98 21.81
CA TYR A 918 -6.99 -30.70 20.62
C TYR A 918 -6.57 -32.18 20.69
N ARG A 919 -7.54 -33.07 20.88
CA ARG A 919 -7.33 -34.53 20.90
C ARG A 919 -7.55 -35.12 19.52
N PHE A 920 -6.47 -35.59 18.91
CA PHE A 920 -6.55 -36.35 17.67
C PHE A 920 -6.68 -37.83 18.01
N GLY A 921 -7.59 -38.54 17.36
CA GLY A 921 -7.88 -39.94 17.66
C GLY A 921 -8.09 -40.78 16.39
N PRO A 922 -7.99 -42.11 16.50
CA PRO A 922 -7.89 -42.89 17.74
C PRO A 922 -6.47 -42.90 18.35
N ASP A 923 -6.38 -42.97 19.69
CA ASP A 923 -5.10 -43.09 20.41
C ASP A 923 -4.28 -44.29 19.93
N GLY A 924 -2.96 -44.12 19.86
CA GLY A 924 -2.04 -45.14 19.36
C GLY A 924 -1.98 -45.26 17.83
N THR A 925 -2.70 -44.41 17.09
CA THR A 925 -2.57 -44.33 15.63
C THR A 925 -1.18 -43.81 15.25
N THR A 926 -0.51 -44.54 14.35
CA THR A 926 0.79 -44.17 13.76
C THR A 926 0.67 -44.11 12.25
N PHE A 927 1.34 -43.16 11.61
CA PHE A 927 1.25 -42.95 10.17
C PHE A 927 2.54 -43.34 9.43
N ALA A 928 2.39 -44.12 8.35
CA ALA A 928 3.51 -44.47 7.48
C ALA A 928 4.00 -43.23 6.71
N GLU A 929 3.07 -42.49 6.12
CA GLU A 929 3.30 -41.16 5.55
C GLU A 929 2.83 -40.08 6.53
N PRO A 930 3.62 -39.02 6.79
CA PRO A 930 3.25 -38.00 7.77
C PRO A 930 1.98 -37.24 7.36
N VAL A 931 1.13 -36.98 8.34
CA VAL A 931 -0.11 -36.21 8.18
C VAL A 931 0.18 -34.74 8.49
N THR A 932 -0.32 -33.82 7.66
CA THR A 932 -0.17 -32.39 7.93
C THR A 932 -1.30 -31.90 8.82
N ILE A 933 -1.00 -31.08 9.83
CA ILE A 933 -2.02 -30.35 10.60
C ILE A 933 -1.84 -28.84 10.49
N ALA A 934 -2.95 -28.12 10.56
CA ALA A 934 -3.00 -26.68 10.68
C ALA A 934 -3.88 -26.26 11.86
N LEU A 935 -3.42 -25.33 12.70
CA LEU A 935 -4.12 -24.81 13.88
C LEU A 935 -4.11 -23.29 13.86
N ARG A 936 -5.29 -22.65 13.87
CA ARG A 936 -5.42 -21.19 13.97
C ARG A 936 -5.50 -20.78 15.43
N VAL A 937 -4.65 -19.85 15.86
CA VAL A 937 -4.61 -19.34 17.23
C VAL A 937 -4.58 -17.82 17.23
N ALA A 938 -5.31 -17.19 18.14
CA ALA A 938 -5.28 -15.74 18.34
C ALA A 938 -4.16 -15.37 19.32
N LEU A 939 -3.09 -14.75 18.81
CA LEU A 939 -2.02 -14.23 19.66
C LEU A 939 -2.42 -12.88 20.28
N PRO A 940 -2.28 -12.70 21.60
CA PRO A 940 -2.47 -11.41 22.24
C PRO A 940 -1.55 -10.32 21.65
N PRO A 941 -1.97 -9.04 21.59
CA PRO A 941 -1.18 -7.97 20.94
C PRO A 941 0.21 -7.73 21.53
N LEU A 942 0.46 -8.17 22.77
CA LEU A 942 1.73 -8.03 23.49
C LEU A 942 2.55 -9.33 23.55
N VAL A 943 2.05 -10.43 22.99
CA VAL A 943 2.76 -11.72 22.95
C VAL A 943 3.46 -11.87 21.60
N SER A 944 4.78 -12.00 21.62
CA SER A 944 5.55 -12.28 20.41
C SER A 944 5.31 -13.72 19.95
N PRO A 945 5.25 -13.99 18.63
CA PRO A 945 5.22 -15.36 18.11
C PRO A 945 6.44 -16.20 18.51
N GLU A 946 7.53 -15.58 18.92
CA GLU A 946 8.72 -16.30 19.41
C GLU A 946 8.54 -16.82 20.85
N ASP A 947 7.56 -16.30 21.61
CA ASP A 947 7.26 -16.69 22.99
C ASP A 947 6.19 -17.78 23.08
N VAL A 948 5.77 -18.34 21.94
CA VAL A 948 4.75 -19.38 21.84
C VAL A 948 5.30 -20.66 21.23
N THR A 949 4.65 -21.79 21.52
CA THR A 949 5.03 -23.08 20.95
C THR A 949 3.83 -23.99 20.79
N LEU A 950 3.86 -24.85 19.77
CA LEU A 950 2.95 -25.98 19.67
C LEU A 950 3.51 -27.13 20.49
N ALA A 951 2.72 -27.65 21.43
CA ALA A 951 3.12 -28.73 22.30
C ALA A 951 2.21 -29.96 22.14
N VAL A 952 2.79 -31.13 22.43
CA VAL A 952 2.12 -32.41 22.50
C VAL A 952 2.22 -32.96 23.92
N PHE A 953 1.15 -33.56 24.41
CA PHE A 953 1.18 -34.27 25.68
C PHE A 953 1.71 -35.70 25.46
N ASP A 954 2.86 -36.03 26.04
CA ASP A 954 3.37 -37.41 26.05
C ASP A 954 2.64 -38.20 27.14
N THR A 955 1.77 -39.11 26.72
CA THR A 955 0.98 -39.96 27.62
C THR A 955 1.82 -40.98 28.40
N LYS A 956 3.03 -41.33 27.94
CA LYS A 956 3.97 -42.22 28.64
C LYS A 956 4.80 -41.47 29.66
N ALA A 957 5.33 -40.30 29.30
CA ALA A 957 6.10 -39.46 30.20
C ALA A 957 5.23 -38.63 31.16
N LYS A 958 3.93 -38.50 30.88
CA LYS A 958 2.96 -37.67 31.62
C LYS A 958 3.40 -36.20 31.70
N GLY A 959 3.86 -35.64 30.57
CA GLY A 959 4.35 -34.26 30.48
C GLY A 959 4.21 -33.67 29.09
N TRP A 960 4.34 -32.35 28.99
CA TRP A 960 4.26 -31.63 27.72
C TRP A 960 5.61 -31.52 27.03
N VAL A 961 5.58 -31.62 25.71
CA VAL A 961 6.76 -31.65 24.86
C VAL A 961 6.56 -30.73 23.66
N THR A 962 7.58 -29.97 23.26
CA THR A 962 7.50 -29.14 22.05
C THR A 962 7.43 -29.98 20.77
N VAL A 963 6.57 -29.56 19.84
CA VAL A 963 6.48 -30.10 18.49
C VAL A 963 7.12 -29.10 17.52
N PRO A 964 8.12 -29.52 16.71
CA PRO A 964 8.65 -28.67 15.66
C PRO A 964 7.54 -28.17 14.73
N ALA A 965 7.31 -26.86 14.70
CA ALA A 965 6.23 -26.25 13.95
C ALA A 965 6.67 -24.96 13.26
N VAL A 966 5.86 -24.53 12.29
CA VAL A 966 5.97 -23.21 11.68
C VAL A 966 4.74 -22.39 12.06
N TYR A 967 4.92 -21.17 12.56
CA TYR A 967 3.84 -20.20 12.69
C TYR A 967 3.86 -19.26 11.48
N ASP A 968 2.81 -19.31 10.66
CA ASP A 968 2.61 -18.37 9.57
C ASP A 968 2.02 -17.08 10.12
N ALA A 969 2.87 -16.07 10.31
CA ALA A 969 2.52 -14.80 10.93
C ALA A 969 1.53 -13.98 10.09
N ALA A 970 1.50 -14.19 8.77
CA ALA A 970 0.56 -13.52 7.88
C ALA A 970 -0.86 -14.14 7.94
N LYS A 971 -0.96 -15.40 8.38
CA LYS A 971 -2.22 -16.16 8.45
C LYS A 971 -2.71 -16.42 9.88
N GLY A 972 -1.84 -16.31 10.88
CA GLY A 972 -2.16 -16.69 12.26
C GLY A 972 -2.34 -18.20 12.44
N VAL A 973 -1.59 -19.00 11.67
CA VAL A 973 -1.76 -20.47 11.59
C VAL A 973 -0.46 -21.18 11.92
N PHE A 974 -0.51 -22.13 12.85
CA PHE A 974 0.53 -23.12 13.08
C PHE A 974 0.41 -24.25 12.07
N LEU A 975 1.51 -24.64 11.42
CA LEU A 975 1.60 -25.74 10.48
C LEU A 975 2.68 -26.72 10.94
N THR A 976 2.35 -28.02 11.01
CA THR A 976 3.33 -29.08 11.26
C THR A 976 2.92 -30.41 10.62
N GLN A 977 3.81 -31.41 10.67
CA GLN A 977 3.55 -32.76 10.20
C GLN A 977 3.73 -33.77 11.34
N LEU A 978 2.71 -34.60 11.56
CA LEU A 978 2.64 -35.58 12.64
C LEU A 978 2.85 -37.00 12.12
N ARG A 979 3.40 -37.86 12.99
CA ARG A 979 3.54 -39.32 12.74
C ARG A 979 2.72 -40.18 13.68
N HIS A 980 2.11 -39.59 14.69
CA HIS A 980 1.14 -40.23 15.56
C HIS A 980 0.12 -39.19 16.03
N PHE A 981 -0.93 -39.68 16.68
CA PHE A 981 -1.90 -38.84 17.37
C PHE A 981 -1.63 -38.78 18.88
N SER A 982 -2.01 -37.65 19.48
CA SER A 982 -2.01 -37.35 20.92
C SER A 982 -2.83 -36.08 21.17
N ASP A 983 -2.75 -35.52 22.37
CA ASP A 983 -3.32 -34.22 22.73
C ASP A 983 -2.33 -33.09 22.42
N TYR A 984 -2.78 -32.04 21.72
CA TYR A 984 -1.96 -30.90 21.32
C TYR A 984 -2.53 -29.59 21.84
N ALA A 985 -1.67 -28.63 22.15
CA ALA A 985 -2.05 -27.28 22.55
C ALA A 985 -0.97 -26.25 22.17
N VAL A 986 -1.35 -24.99 22.05
CA VAL A 986 -0.41 -23.88 21.95
C VAL A 986 -0.22 -23.26 23.33
N LEU A 987 1.04 -23.14 23.75
CA LEU A 987 1.42 -22.55 25.03
C LEU A 987 2.22 -21.26 24.80
N ALA A 988 2.03 -20.28 25.68
CA ALA A 988 2.85 -19.08 25.77
C ALA A 988 3.66 -19.08 27.06
N ARG A 989 4.85 -18.48 27.01
CA ARG A 989 5.62 -18.18 28.22
C ARG A 989 4.87 -17.17 29.10
N GLU A 990 4.82 -17.39 30.40
CA GLU A 990 4.20 -16.48 31.37
C GLU A 990 5.01 -15.18 31.48
N MET A 991 4.32 -14.03 31.42
CA MET A 991 4.87 -12.72 31.76
C MET A 991 4.85 -12.56 33.28
N PRO A 992 5.89 -11.99 33.93
CA PRO A 992 5.84 -11.71 35.37
C PRO A 992 4.63 -10.83 35.70
N GLU A 993 3.79 -11.26 36.65
CA GLU A 993 2.52 -10.65 37.06
C GLU A 993 2.59 -9.12 37.22
N ALA A 994 1.67 -8.40 36.56
CA ALA A 994 1.38 -7.01 36.85
C ALA A 994 0.76 -6.89 38.25
N LEU A 995 1.22 -5.91 39.04
CA LEU A 995 0.77 -5.65 40.41
C LEU A 995 -0.77 -5.58 40.54
N PRO A 996 -1.33 -5.97 41.69
CA PRO A 996 -2.77 -6.09 41.90
C PRO A 996 -3.48 -4.74 41.69
N ALA A 997 -4.62 -4.82 40.99
CA ALA A 997 -5.56 -3.73 40.75
C ALA A 997 -5.76 -2.86 42.01
N MET A 998 -5.24 -1.63 41.98
CA MET A 998 -5.55 -0.60 42.96
C MET A 998 -6.32 0.55 42.31
N ALA A 999 -7.58 0.65 42.74
CA ALA A 999 -8.49 1.80 42.77
C ALA A 999 -9.03 2.42 41.46
N LYS A 1000 -10.35 2.50 41.45
CA LYS A 1000 -11.28 2.97 40.42
C LYS A 1000 -11.28 4.51 40.28
N VAL A 1001 -11.48 4.97 39.04
CA VAL A 1001 -12.04 6.27 38.55
C VAL A 1001 -11.09 7.48 38.44
N GLN A 1002 -10.93 7.96 37.20
CA GLN A 1002 -11.27 9.35 36.89
C GLN A 1002 -12.17 9.41 35.65
N ASP A 1003 -13.31 10.09 35.82
CA ASP A 1003 -14.31 10.36 34.78
C ASP A 1003 -13.69 11.07 33.57
N SER A 1004 -14.32 10.84 32.42
CA SER A 1004 -14.02 11.48 31.13
C SER A 1004 -13.58 12.94 31.28
N PHE A 1005 -12.45 13.29 30.68
CA PHE A 1005 -11.96 14.66 30.67
C PHE A 1005 -12.93 15.56 29.89
N ALA A 1006 -13.53 16.54 30.58
CA ALA A 1006 -14.58 17.39 30.01
C ALA A 1006 -14.06 18.34 28.92
N ASP A 1007 -12.75 18.61 28.91
CA ASP A 1007 -12.07 19.51 27.99
C ASP A 1007 -11.53 18.83 26.72
N LEU A 1008 -12.01 17.61 26.42
CA LEU A 1008 -11.77 16.94 25.14
C LEU A 1008 -12.76 17.34 24.04
N ALA A 1009 -13.79 18.13 24.37
CA ALA A 1009 -14.73 18.65 23.38
C ALA A 1009 -13.99 19.53 22.35
N GLY A 1010 -14.09 19.17 21.07
CA GLY A 1010 -13.34 19.82 19.97
C GLY A 1010 -11.99 19.16 19.64
N PHE A 1011 -11.63 18.06 20.31
CA PHE A 1011 -10.43 17.25 20.06
C PHE A 1011 -10.79 15.79 19.78
N ASP A 1012 -11.77 15.56 18.89
CA ASP A 1012 -12.32 14.22 18.61
C ASP A 1012 -11.24 13.22 18.14
N TRP A 1013 -10.20 13.74 17.47
CA TRP A 1013 -9.03 12.96 17.03
C TRP A 1013 -8.17 12.41 18.18
N ALA A 1014 -8.20 13.04 19.38
CA ALA A 1014 -7.35 12.69 20.53
C ALA A 1014 -8.10 11.97 21.65
N ALA A 1015 -9.43 12.15 21.72
CA ALA A 1015 -10.24 11.78 22.88
C ALA A 1015 -10.14 10.30 23.26
N GLU A 1016 -10.14 9.41 22.26
CA GLU A 1016 -10.10 7.95 22.49
C GLU A 1016 -8.71 7.49 22.98
N SER A 1017 -7.64 8.01 22.40
CA SER A 1017 -6.27 7.69 22.80
C SER A 1017 -5.98 8.12 24.24
N ILE A 1018 -6.45 9.32 24.61
CA ILE A 1018 -6.31 9.87 25.96
C ILE A 1018 -7.07 9.01 26.98
N ARG A 1019 -8.28 8.57 26.64
CA ARG A 1019 -9.10 7.69 27.49
C ARG A 1019 -8.39 6.36 27.76
N ARG A 1020 -7.93 5.67 26.71
CA ARG A 1020 -7.30 4.33 26.82
C ARG A 1020 -6.00 4.34 27.62
N LEU A 1021 -5.14 5.30 27.35
CA LEU A 1021 -3.89 5.42 28.10
C LEU A 1021 -4.14 5.80 29.57
N SER A 1022 -5.26 6.45 29.88
CA SER A 1022 -5.66 6.71 31.26
C SER A 1022 -6.22 5.45 31.95
N GLU A 1023 -6.88 4.55 31.22
CA GLU A 1023 -7.38 3.27 31.75
C GLU A 1023 -6.25 2.33 32.21
N VAL A 1024 -5.10 2.38 31.54
CA VAL A 1024 -3.89 1.61 31.91
C VAL A 1024 -2.89 2.41 32.74
N ASP A 1025 -3.33 3.53 33.33
CA ASP A 1025 -2.54 4.43 34.20
C ASP A 1025 -1.26 5.00 33.57
N ILE A 1026 -1.16 5.02 32.25
CA ILE A 1026 -0.04 5.67 31.54
C ILE A 1026 -0.27 7.18 31.54
N LEU A 1027 -1.45 7.63 31.12
CA LEU A 1027 -1.87 9.03 31.14
C LEU A 1027 -2.67 9.36 32.41
N ARG A 1028 -2.46 10.57 32.93
CA ARG A 1028 -3.27 11.16 33.99
C ARG A 1028 -3.60 12.59 33.58
N GLY A 1029 -4.80 13.06 33.92
CA GLY A 1029 -5.17 14.46 33.70
C GLY A 1029 -4.37 15.42 34.58
N VAL A 1030 -4.37 16.69 34.22
CA VAL A 1030 -3.73 17.77 35.00
C VAL A 1030 -4.50 18.10 36.28
N ALA A 1031 -5.79 17.76 36.30
CA ALA A 1031 -6.67 17.88 37.44
C ALA A 1031 -7.83 16.88 37.28
N PRO A 1032 -8.60 16.58 38.34
CA PRO A 1032 -9.77 15.72 38.22
C PRO A 1032 -10.74 16.17 37.13
N GLY A 1033 -11.00 15.29 36.15
CA GLY A 1033 -11.89 15.54 35.03
C GLY A 1033 -11.37 16.53 33.97
N ARG A 1034 -10.07 16.86 33.98
CA ARG A 1034 -9.45 17.83 33.04
C ARG A 1034 -8.07 17.37 32.54
N PHE A 1035 -7.86 17.40 31.21
CA PHE A 1035 -6.64 16.89 30.56
C PHE A 1035 -5.75 17.98 29.94
N GLU A 1036 -6.33 19.05 29.42
CA GLU A 1036 -5.69 20.12 28.63
C GLU A 1036 -4.98 19.64 27.35
N PRO A 1037 -5.71 19.12 26.33
CA PRO A 1037 -5.12 18.49 25.15
C PRO A 1037 -4.28 19.44 24.26
N SER A 1038 -4.44 20.75 24.40
CA SER A 1038 -3.64 21.76 23.67
C SER A 1038 -2.46 22.32 24.46
N ARG A 1039 -2.29 21.93 25.74
CA ARG A 1039 -1.18 22.43 26.56
C ARG A 1039 0.10 21.68 26.18
N THR A 1040 1.21 22.42 26.08
CA THR A 1040 2.53 21.81 25.94
C THR A 1040 2.88 20.97 27.16
N VAL A 1041 3.32 19.73 26.92
CA VAL A 1041 3.77 18.80 27.95
C VAL A 1041 5.14 19.23 28.47
N THR A 1042 5.37 19.14 29.78
CA THR A 1042 6.69 19.40 30.37
C THR A 1042 7.60 18.17 30.30
N ARG A 1043 8.92 18.37 30.35
CA ARG A 1043 9.90 17.27 30.36
C ARG A 1043 9.66 16.24 31.48
N ALA A 1044 9.26 16.71 32.66
CA ALA A 1044 8.90 15.83 33.79
C ALA A 1044 7.63 15.01 33.53
N GLU A 1045 6.61 15.62 32.93
CA GLU A 1045 5.37 14.92 32.54
C GLU A 1045 5.64 13.87 31.46
N PHE A 1046 6.45 14.21 30.46
CA PHE A 1046 6.84 13.26 29.43
C PHE A 1046 7.64 12.07 30.00
N ALA A 1047 8.61 12.32 30.89
CA ALA A 1047 9.32 11.27 31.60
C ALA A 1047 8.38 10.38 32.43
N ALA A 1048 7.34 10.94 33.04
CA ALA A 1048 6.33 10.19 33.76
C ALA A 1048 5.55 9.24 32.85
N LEU A 1049 5.21 9.64 31.62
CA LEU A 1049 4.56 8.75 30.65
C LEU A 1049 5.44 7.57 30.30
N LEU A 1050 6.73 7.82 30.05
CA LEU A 1050 7.67 6.77 29.69
C LEU A 1050 7.91 5.79 30.84
N VAL A 1051 8.14 6.29 32.05
CA VAL A 1051 8.30 5.46 33.25
C VAL A 1051 7.08 4.58 33.52
N ARG A 1052 5.86 5.13 33.39
CA ARG A 1052 4.61 4.35 33.55
C ARG A 1052 4.40 3.34 32.43
N SER A 1053 4.66 3.72 31.18
CA SER A 1053 4.57 2.81 30.02
C SER A 1053 5.50 1.60 30.12
N ARG A 1054 6.65 1.78 30.79
CA ARG A 1054 7.67 0.74 31.04
C ARG A 1054 7.51 0.05 32.39
N GLN A 1055 6.51 0.44 33.18
CA GLN A 1055 6.23 -0.05 34.54
C GLN A 1055 7.48 -0.01 35.44
N LEU A 1056 8.32 1.01 35.26
CA LEU A 1056 9.54 1.14 36.05
C LEU A 1056 9.19 1.53 37.50
N PRO A 1057 9.81 0.90 38.51
CA PRO A 1057 9.55 1.26 39.90
C PRO A 1057 10.09 2.68 40.15
N ALA A 1058 9.17 3.62 40.40
CA ALA A 1058 9.51 5.01 40.73
C ALA A 1058 10.13 5.09 42.13
N SER A 1059 11.40 4.72 42.23
CA SER A 1059 12.19 4.68 43.46
C SER A 1059 13.63 5.12 43.18
N GLY A 1060 14.33 5.60 44.21
CA GLY A 1060 15.71 6.09 44.08
C GLY A 1060 15.83 7.62 44.12
N LYS A 1061 17.06 8.11 43.89
CA LYS A 1061 17.38 9.55 43.83
C LYS A 1061 18.10 9.86 42.52
N ALA A 1062 17.54 10.78 41.73
CA ALA A 1062 18.22 11.35 40.58
C ALA A 1062 19.26 12.37 41.03
N ASN A 1063 20.45 12.35 40.44
CA ASN A 1063 21.52 13.32 40.73
C ASN A 1063 21.46 14.54 39.79
N PHE A 1064 20.27 15.13 39.62
CA PHE A 1064 20.12 16.39 38.89
C PHE A 1064 19.98 17.56 39.85
N ARG A 1065 20.68 18.66 39.59
CA ARG A 1065 20.77 19.81 40.52
C ARG A 1065 19.44 20.56 40.72
N ASP A 1066 18.51 20.40 39.79
CA ASP A 1066 17.20 21.06 39.72
C ASP A 1066 16.03 20.09 39.91
N VAL A 1067 16.30 18.89 40.45
CA VAL A 1067 15.29 17.92 40.87
C VAL A 1067 15.44 17.71 42.38
N GLN A 1068 14.50 18.26 43.16
CA GLN A 1068 14.54 18.17 44.62
C GLN A 1068 13.77 16.94 45.11
N ALA A 1069 14.18 16.37 46.25
CA ALA A 1069 13.58 15.14 46.78
C ALA A 1069 12.08 15.24 47.11
N GLY A 1070 11.53 16.46 47.21
CA GLY A 1070 10.10 16.72 47.44
C GLY A 1070 9.27 16.89 46.16
N ASP A 1071 9.90 16.94 44.98
CA ASP A 1071 9.16 17.12 43.72
C ASP A 1071 8.40 15.84 43.35
N TRP A 1072 7.17 15.98 42.86
CA TRP A 1072 6.33 14.83 42.49
C TRP A 1072 6.98 13.95 41.40
N PHE A 1073 7.81 14.56 40.55
CA PHE A 1073 8.55 13.88 39.49
C PHE A 1073 9.94 13.39 39.93
N ALA A 1074 10.43 13.71 41.14
CA ALA A 1074 11.75 13.28 41.59
C ALA A 1074 11.97 11.75 41.53
N PRO A 1075 11.05 10.90 42.04
CA PRO A 1075 11.21 9.45 41.93
C PRO A 1075 11.04 8.93 40.49
N ILE A 1076 10.30 9.67 39.65
CA ILE A 1076 10.07 9.33 38.24
C ILE A 1076 11.33 9.62 37.43
N VAL A 1077 11.91 10.80 37.59
CA VAL A 1077 13.15 11.22 36.93
C VAL A 1077 14.31 10.33 37.39
N ALA A 1078 14.31 9.89 38.64
CA ALA A 1078 15.28 8.92 39.15
C ALA A 1078 15.19 7.58 38.40
N ALA A 1079 13.99 7.00 38.32
CA ALA A 1079 13.76 5.75 37.60
C ALA A 1079 14.05 5.89 36.09
N ALA A 1080 13.69 7.02 35.49
CA ALA A 1080 13.99 7.32 34.09
C ALA A 1080 15.51 7.42 33.86
N ALA A 1081 16.25 8.06 34.76
CA ALA A 1081 17.70 8.20 34.64
C ALA A 1081 18.41 6.85 34.84
N GLU A 1082 17.98 6.06 35.82
CA GLU A 1082 18.52 4.72 36.08
C GLU A 1082 18.25 3.77 34.91
N ALA A 1083 17.08 3.86 34.28
CA ALA A 1083 16.75 3.11 33.07
C ALA A 1083 17.37 3.68 31.78
N GLY A 1084 18.18 4.73 31.87
CA GLY A 1084 18.81 5.39 30.73
C GLY A 1084 17.84 6.11 29.78
N ILE A 1085 16.60 6.36 30.22
CA ILE A 1085 15.58 7.08 29.45
C ILE A 1085 15.90 8.58 29.37
N VAL A 1086 16.47 9.15 30.43
CA VAL A 1086 16.89 10.57 30.50
C VAL A 1086 18.30 10.68 31.05
N ASN A 1087 19.13 11.55 30.48
CA ASN A 1087 20.53 11.74 30.93
C ASN A 1087 20.82 13.13 31.52
N GLY A 1088 19.84 14.05 31.48
CA GLY A 1088 20.01 15.46 31.85
C GLY A 1088 21.02 16.20 30.95
N ASP A 1089 21.10 17.51 31.15
CA ASP A 1089 22.01 18.39 30.45
C ASP A 1089 23.46 18.22 30.92
N PRO A 1090 24.44 18.57 30.06
CA PRO A 1090 25.86 18.56 30.42
C PRO A 1090 26.21 19.40 31.66
N ASP A 1091 25.36 20.34 32.07
CA ASP A 1091 25.52 21.17 33.25
C ASP A 1091 24.94 20.56 34.55
N GLY A 1092 24.43 19.32 34.46
CA GLY A 1092 23.87 18.56 35.58
C GLY A 1092 22.41 18.89 35.91
N ALA A 1093 21.68 19.60 35.05
CA ALA A 1093 20.25 19.91 35.20
C ALA A 1093 19.36 18.96 34.39
N PHE A 1094 18.12 18.72 34.82
CA PHE A 1094 17.10 17.96 34.06
C PHE A 1094 16.10 18.88 33.34
N ARG A 1095 15.87 20.07 33.89
CA ARG A 1095 14.89 21.10 33.47
C ARG A 1095 13.45 20.58 33.47
N PRO A 1096 12.93 20.12 34.62
CA PRO A 1096 11.66 19.39 34.69
C PRO A 1096 10.45 20.18 34.16
N ASN A 1097 10.46 21.51 34.30
CA ASN A 1097 9.33 22.38 33.98
C ASN A 1097 9.43 23.04 32.58
N GLU A 1098 10.46 22.75 31.80
CA GLU A 1098 10.57 23.30 30.45
C GLU A 1098 9.60 22.60 29.47
N PRO A 1099 9.02 23.33 28.50
CA PRO A 1099 8.09 22.77 27.53
C PRO A 1099 8.82 21.85 26.54
N ASP A 1100 8.22 20.71 26.22
CA ASP A 1100 8.64 19.85 25.11
C ASP A 1100 7.99 20.34 23.80
N HIS A 1101 8.72 21.12 22.99
CA HIS A 1101 8.19 21.73 21.75
C HIS A 1101 8.60 20.95 20.48
N PRO A 1102 7.64 20.55 19.62
CA PRO A 1102 7.95 20.14 18.25
C PRO A 1102 8.01 21.39 17.35
N GLY A 1103 9.22 21.89 17.08
CA GLY A 1103 9.48 22.86 16.01
C GLY A 1103 9.64 24.33 16.44
N ARG A 1104 10.89 24.72 16.79
CA ARG A 1104 11.56 25.95 16.30
C ARG A 1104 12.98 26.16 16.82
N ASP A 1105 13.50 25.34 17.72
CA ASP A 1105 14.93 25.35 18.06
C ASP A 1105 15.36 23.91 18.37
N GLY A 1106 16.07 23.26 17.43
CA GLY A 1106 16.43 21.84 17.44
C GLY A 1106 17.48 21.43 18.47
N ARG A 1107 17.49 22.06 19.65
CA ARG A 1107 18.46 21.80 20.73
C ARG A 1107 17.95 20.96 21.90
N HIS A 1108 16.64 20.70 22.01
CA HIS A 1108 16.09 20.00 23.21
C HIS A 1108 15.52 18.59 22.96
N VAL A 1109 15.43 18.13 21.70
CA VAL A 1109 15.09 16.72 21.36
C VAL A 1109 16.32 15.78 21.53
N ARG A 1110 17.44 16.28 22.06
CA ARG A 1110 18.72 15.54 22.12
C ARG A 1110 18.89 14.59 23.32
N GLN A 1111 17.85 14.32 24.11
CA GLN A 1111 18.04 13.66 25.42
C GLN A 1111 17.13 12.47 25.74
N ILE A 1112 16.47 11.89 24.73
CA ILE A 1112 15.86 10.56 24.88
C ILE A 1112 16.87 9.58 24.27
N ALA A 1113 17.48 8.73 25.09
CA ALA A 1113 18.36 7.68 24.56
C ALA A 1113 17.51 6.61 23.85
N PRO A 1114 18.01 5.99 22.76
CA PRO A 1114 17.42 4.75 22.27
C PRO A 1114 17.69 3.65 23.30
N VAL A 1115 16.69 3.29 24.10
CA VAL A 1115 16.81 2.19 25.08
C VAL A 1115 16.69 0.85 24.35
N ALA A 1116 17.83 0.16 24.25
CA ALA A 1116 17.94 -1.25 23.94
C ALA A 1116 17.11 -2.11 24.91
N ALA A 1117 16.44 -3.15 24.42
CA ALA A 1117 15.91 -4.22 25.25
C ALA A 1117 17.07 -4.94 25.96
N GLY A 1118 17.24 -4.68 27.26
CA GLY A 1118 18.32 -5.21 28.09
C GLY A 1118 17.89 -6.39 28.95
N ARG A 1119 18.58 -7.52 28.77
CA ARG A 1119 19.23 -8.38 29.80
C ARG A 1119 18.58 -8.46 31.19
N TYR A 1120 18.21 -9.68 31.58
CA TYR A 1120 18.33 -10.17 32.97
C TYR A 1120 19.58 -11.06 33.12
N GLY A 1121 20.22 -10.97 34.29
CA GLY A 1121 21.63 -11.28 34.53
C GLY A 1121 22.04 -12.76 34.64
N ARG A 1122 23.35 -12.99 34.46
CA ARG A 1122 24.05 -14.26 34.75
C ARG A 1122 24.31 -14.40 36.25
N GLY A 1123 24.18 -15.63 36.75
CA GLY A 1123 24.70 -16.05 38.05
C GLY A 1123 25.00 -17.55 38.14
N ALA A 1124 26.29 -17.89 38.06
CA ALA A 1124 27.01 -19.02 38.68
C ALA A 1124 26.66 -20.49 38.34
N LEU A 1125 27.71 -21.23 37.88
CA LEU A 1125 28.28 -22.48 38.43
C LEU A 1125 29.05 -23.24 37.31
N HIS A 1126 30.36 -23.07 37.19
CA HIS A 1126 31.43 -23.97 37.67
C HIS A 1126 31.37 -25.46 37.27
N ARG A 1127 32.42 -25.86 36.51
CA ARG A 1127 33.11 -27.18 36.43
C ARG A 1127 32.35 -28.40 35.89
N SER A 1128 32.89 -29.02 34.84
CA SER A 1128 33.90 -30.12 34.96
C SER A 1128 33.96 -30.97 33.69
N GLY A 1129 35.16 -31.04 33.09
CA GLY A 1129 35.72 -32.18 32.33
C GLY A 1129 34.98 -32.68 31.08
N SER A 1130 35.63 -33.30 30.10
CA SER A 1130 37.02 -33.60 29.83
C SER A 1130 37.05 -34.32 28.47
N ASP A 1131 38.15 -34.12 27.74
CA ASP A 1131 38.71 -34.99 26.71
C ASP A 1131 37.94 -35.17 25.39
N PHE A 1132 38.47 -34.62 24.29
CA PHE A 1132 39.54 -35.29 23.55
C PHE A 1132 40.18 -34.33 22.53
N ASN A 1133 41.50 -34.30 22.57
CA ASN A 1133 42.41 -33.63 21.65
C ASN A 1133 43.00 -34.68 20.68
N LEU A 1134 43.39 -34.25 19.47
CA LEU A 1134 44.39 -34.79 18.51
C LEU A 1134 44.06 -34.15 17.14
N GLY A 1135 44.80 -33.16 16.62
CA GLY A 1135 46.09 -33.30 15.92
C GLY A 1135 45.87 -33.93 14.52
N ALA A 1136 46.32 -33.45 13.36
CA ALA A 1136 47.31 -32.46 12.93
C ALA A 1136 47.17 -32.31 11.37
N PRO A 1137 47.97 -31.47 10.68
CA PRO A 1137 47.69 -30.87 9.37
C PRO A 1137 48.46 -31.46 8.18
N LEU A 1138 47.92 -31.42 6.96
CA LEU A 1138 48.61 -31.57 5.65
C LEU A 1138 47.67 -30.98 4.57
N GLY A 1139 48.01 -30.24 3.52
CA GLY A 1139 49.23 -29.75 2.89
C GLY A 1139 48.80 -29.17 1.52
N ARG A 1140 49.30 -27.99 1.16
CA ARG A 1140 49.33 -27.46 -0.24
C ARG A 1140 50.49 -28.16 -0.99
N PRO A 1141 50.54 -28.28 -2.34
CA PRO A 1141 50.55 -27.12 -3.24
C PRO A 1141 50.07 -27.26 -4.72
N SER A 1142 49.86 -26.07 -5.32
CA SER A 1142 50.15 -25.62 -6.70
C SER A 1142 49.55 -26.32 -7.94
N GLY A 1143 49.00 -25.49 -8.85
CA GLY A 1143 49.24 -25.66 -10.29
C GLY A 1143 48.08 -25.36 -11.26
N GLN A 1144 48.15 -24.18 -11.88
CA GLN A 1144 47.75 -23.83 -13.26
C GLN A 1144 46.28 -23.77 -13.75
N GLU A 1145 45.98 -22.55 -14.23
CA GLU A 1145 45.35 -22.16 -15.50
C GLU A 1145 43.83 -22.27 -15.74
N ARG A 1146 43.31 -21.16 -16.30
CA ARG A 1146 41.93 -20.83 -16.74
C ARG A 1146 41.53 -21.63 -18.01
N PRO A 1147 40.40 -21.38 -18.74
CA PRO A 1147 39.25 -20.46 -18.53
C PRO A 1147 37.82 -21.00 -18.89
N ALA A 1148 36.82 -20.17 -18.55
CA ALA A 1148 35.56 -19.88 -19.28
C ALA A 1148 34.34 -20.84 -19.29
N ALA A 1149 33.22 -20.24 -18.83
CA ALA A 1149 31.89 -20.15 -19.47
C ALA A 1149 30.73 -21.11 -19.08
N ARG A 1150 29.59 -20.47 -18.77
CA ARG A 1150 28.16 -20.89 -18.75
C ARG A 1150 27.78 -21.89 -17.64
N ILE A 1151 26.74 -21.68 -16.82
CA ILE A 1151 25.48 -20.93 -16.90
C ILE A 1151 25.26 -20.18 -15.58
#